data_AF-A0A0F4QLY4-F1
#
_entry.id   AF-A0A0F4QLY4-F1
#
_cell.length_a   1.000
_cell.length_b   1.000
_cell.length_c   1.000
_cell.angle_alpha   90.00
_cell.angle_beta   90.00
_cell.angle_gamma   90.00
#
_symmetry.space_group_name_H-M   'P 1'
#
loop_
_entity.id
_entity.type
_entity.pdbx_description
1 polymer ?
#
loop_
_entity_poly.entity_id
_entity_poly.type
_entity_poly.pdbx_seq_one_letter_code
_entity_poly.pdbx_strand_id
1 'polypeptide(L)'
;MHFSAHFISRVFHSVKSVEIGASGIKIMRSGGEELLTWAQQCRPPVVVVDWLGTRLAYHDGTRVLTVRLKKSLSPNMQCQLETLWINTHKARLLGAITSIEQLLQHRYLSIRYWATTRSVISELAKYWSGWQSQAALPETIQQAQYTVAELNAWQEADLAQFREAYVQAQLSRYASFFDTICGQPLTQAQRRACVVQDERQLLLAGAGTGKTSVMVAKAAYLLHSQQATAEQVLMLAYGKEAAAEMQQRLSHSKVNVECATFHSLGLEIIARSEGSKPKLSALSQSDTARAQFIAETLASLCQDPLYQRDLLALLKRQFGATEDCDKLDLDSHPVQKLVRQFSEALSFYKQALFLGKVQSLSQEFELWNSCFRPVLTDYQLYLQKEQCIDFDDMITRAIELVRSGQFKSPWHVILVDEFQDISPLRAALLKALLAQNDKYALFAVGDDWQAIYRFSGGDISMTTHFAEHFGEATIQQLDMTFRYPQQLLDIASEFVCQNPNQLMKRVNSSKVATCPALIARPDDDNALSTAIDGFMDLTAEPCTVLLLARNHKYLPSEEVLAALSRRFVRARITALTFHGAKGKEADFCIMLGLHRNSLPARQQSAAIIEALLPEAESFLDAEERRLFYVALTRARKQVCLLVPDDPSPFIEQTLTLLD
;
A
#
# COMPACT_ATOMS: atom_id res chain seq x y z
N MET A 1 35.75 -49.15 12.37
CA MET A 1 36.04 -49.82 13.66
C MET A 1 34.97 -50.87 13.90
N HIS A 2 35.32 -52.09 14.29
CA HIS A 2 34.36 -53.19 14.50
C HIS A 2 34.37 -53.67 15.96
N PHE A 3 33.19 -53.79 16.56
CA PHE A 3 32.98 -54.17 17.96
C PHE A 3 31.98 -55.31 18.08
N SER A 4 32.33 -56.36 18.83
CA SER A 4 31.36 -57.41 19.17
C SER A 4 30.37 -56.91 20.24
N ALA A 5 29.11 -57.29 20.12
CA ALA A 5 28.08 -56.93 21.07
C ALA A 5 28.23 -57.66 22.42
N HIS A 6 27.93 -56.95 23.52
CA HIS A 6 27.89 -57.54 24.86
C HIS A 6 26.79 -58.62 24.95
N PHE A 7 26.87 -59.53 25.94
CA PHE A 7 25.87 -60.57 26.16
C PHE A 7 24.44 -60.03 26.27
N ILE A 8 24.24 -58.95 27.04
CA ILE A 8 22.94 -58.28 27.20
C ILE A 8 22.37 -57.83 25.85
N SER A 9 23.17 -57.17 25.01
CA SER A 9 22.74 -56.73 23.67
C SER A 9 22.42 -57.89 22.73
N ARG A 10 23.14 -59.01 22.85
CA ARG A 10 22.89 -60.23 22.06
C ARG A 10 21.57 -60.89 22.43
N VAL A 11 21.28 -61.00 23.73
CA VAL A 11 20.10 -61.72 24.25
C VAL A 11 18.84 -60.88 24.15
N PHE A 12 18.87 -59.61 24.58
CA PHE A 12 17.67 -58.79 24.71
C PHE A 12 17.41 -57.87 23.51
N HIS A 13 18.42 -57.63 22.67
CA HIS A 13 18.31 -56.71 21.54
C HIS A 13 18.72 -57.32 20.19
N SER A 14 19.05 -58.63 20.18
CA SER A 14 19.45 -59.40 19.00
C SER A 14 20.61 -58.78 18.21
N VAL A 15 21.50 -58.02 18.86
CA VAL A 15 22.65 -57.36 18.22
C VAL A 15 23.86 -58.29 18.26
N LYS A 16 24.49 -58.56 17.10
CA LYS A 16 25.69 -59.38 16.94
C LYS A 16 26.98 -58.56 17.02
N SER A 17 27.06 -57.47 16.26
CA SER A 17 28.22 -56.57 16.22
C SER A 17 27.81 -55.15 15.84
N VAL A 18 28.71 -54.20 16.09
CA VAL A 18 28.57 -52.79 15.73
C VAL A 18 29.82 -52.37 14.95
N GLU A 19 29.62 -51.76 13.79
CA GLU A 19 30.69 -51.12 13.02
C GLU A 19 30.50 -49.61 12.99
N ILE A 20 31.58 -48.87 13.21
CA ILE A 20 31.60 -47.41 13.19
C ILE A 20 32.54 -46.99 12.06
N GLY A 21 32.02 -46.21 11.12
CA GLY A 21 32.75 -45.79 9.93
C GLY A 21 32.36 -44.39 9.46
N ALA A 22 32.88 -43.99 8.30
CA ALA A 22 32.63 -42.66 7.73
C ALA A 22 31.15 -42.41 7.39
N SER A 23 30.37 -43.46 7.13
CA SER A 23 28.95 -43.36 6.77
C SER A 23 28.00 -43.36 7.98
N GLY A 24 28.44 -43.85 9.14
CA GLY A 24 27.59 -43.96 10.32
C GLY A 24 27.96 -45.11 11.26
N ILE A 25 26.97 -45.54 12.04
CA ILE A 25 27.03 -46.70 12.91
C ILE A 25 26.17 -47.81 12.27
N LYS A 26 26.81 -48.90 11.85
CA LYS A 26 26.13 -50.11 11.39
C LYS A 26 25.93 -51.07 12.56
N ILE A 27 24.70 -51.52 12.77
CA ILE A 27 24.33 -52.47 13.80
C ILE A 27 23.91 -53.76 13.10
N MET A 28 24.68 -54.83 13.30
CA MET A 28 24.38 -56.14 12.74
C MET A 28 23.44 -56.88 13.68
N ARG A 29 22.19 -57.11 13.26
CA ARG A 29 21.19 -57.86 14.05
C ARG A 29 20.98 -59.26 13.49
N SER A 30 20.29 -60.10 14.26
CA SER A 30 19.89 -61.43 13.81
C SER A 30 18.97 -61.41 12.58
N GLY A 31 18.18 -60.34 12.41
CA GLY A 31 17.21 -60.17 11.33
C GLY A 31 17.62 -59.22 10.19
N GLY A 32 18.85 -58.69 10.18
CA GLY A 32 19.32 -57.77 9.14
C GLY A 32 20.36 -56.76 9.62
N GLU A 33 20.84 -55.92 8.70
CA GLU A 33 21.73 -54.78 8.96
C GLU A 33 20.90 -53.50 9.15
N GLU A 34 21.24 -52.72 10.17
CA GLU A 34 20.67 -51.40 10.42
C GLU A 34 21.79 -50.36 10.34
N LEU A 35 21.71 -49.41 9.39
CA LEU A 35 22.68 -48.32 9.26
C LEU A 35 22.09 -47.02 9.81
N LEU A 36 22.71 -46.52 10.88
CA LEU A 36 22.42 -45.21 11.46
C LEU A 36 23.40 -44.20 10.89
N THR A 37 22.95 -43.39 9.95
CA THR A 37 23.83 -42.42 9.29
C THR A 37 24.15 -41.25 10.22
N TRP A 38 25.34 -40.66 10.06
CA TRP A 38 25.69 -39.44 10.81
C TRP A 38 24.68 -38.32 10.58
N ALA A 39 24.17 -38.16 9.35
CA ALA A 39 23.21 -37.13 8.97
C ALA A 39 21.86 -37.19 9.73
N GLN A 40 21.46 -38.38 10.18
CA GLN A 40 20.26 -38.59 10.98
C GLN A 40 20.47 -38.27 12.48
N GLN A 41 21.72 -38.12 12.92
CA GLN A 41 22.05 -37.87 14.31
C GLN A 41 22.09 -36.37 14.57
N CYS A 42 21.16 -35.85 15.37
CA CYS A 42 21.21 -34.44 15.80
C CYS A 42 22.38 -34.17 16.76
N ARG A 43 22.97 -35.19 17.37
CA ARG A 43 24.13 -35.05 18.27
C ARG A 43 25.12 -36.19 18.04
N PRO A 44 26.42 -35.98 18.30
CA PRO A 44 27.35 -37.09 18.29
C PRO A 44 26.93 -38.15 19.32
N PRO A 45 26.98 -39.44 18.95
CA PRO A 45 26.74 -40.54 19.89
C PRO A 45 27.66 -40.44 21.10
N VAL A 46 27.13 -40.78 22.28
CA VAL A 46 27.83 -40.62 23.56
C VAL A 46 28.29 -41.99 24.04
N VAL A 47 29.57 -42.07 24.39
CA VAL A 47 30.15 -43.22 25.08
C VAL A 47 29.88 -43.11 26.57
N VAL A 48 29.16 -44.08 27.14
CA VAL A 48 28.89 -44.18 28.57
C VAL A 48 29.57 -45.42 29.13
N VAL A 49 30.37 -45.26 30.18
CA VAL A 49 31.03 -46.37 30.88
C VAL A 49 30.35 -46.57 32.23
N ASP A 50 29.89 -47.79 32.49
CA ASP A 50 29.30 -48.19 33.77
C ASP A 50 29.89 -49.51 34.28
N TRP A 51 29.42 -49.98 35.44
CA TRP A 51 29.89 -51.22 36.06
C TRP A 51 29.64 -52.48 35.21
N LEU A 52 28.74 -52.42 34.22
CA LEU A 52 28.41 -53.48 33.26
C LEU A 52 29.16 -53.29 31.91
N GLY A 53 30.13 -52.39 31.84
CA GLY A 53 30.98 -52.13 30.67
C GLY A 53 30.60 -50.88 29.88
N THR A 54 31.02 -50.82 28.62
CA THR A 54 30.81 -49.65 27.76
C THR A 54 29.53 -49.77 26.95
N ARG A 55 28.74 -48.69 26.88
CA ARG A 55 27.60 -48.56 25.98
C ARG A 55 27.73 -47.33 25.09
N LEU A 56 27.23 -47.47 23.88
CA LEU A 56 27.07 -46.38 22.93
C LEU A 56 25.61 -45.93 22.96
N ALA A 57 25.37 -44.68 23.32
CA ALA A 57 24.05 -44.04 23.24
C ALA A 57 23.96 -43.24 21.94
N TYR A 58 22.90 -43.46 21.17
CA TYR A 58 22.65 -42.80 19.89
C TYR A 58 21.16 -42.47 19.74
N HIS A 59 20.84 -41.57 18.81
CA HIS A 59 19.46 -41.14 18.59
C HIS A 59 18.82 -41.92 17.43
N ASP A 60 17.56 -42.29 17.59
CA ASP A 60 16.68 -42.79 16.53
C ASP A 60 15.36 -42.02 16.59
N GLY A 61 15.25 -41.02 15.72
CA GLY A 61 14.22 -39.99 15.83
C GLY A 61 14.26 -39.28 17.20
N THR A 62 13.18 -39.41 17.98
CA THR A 62 13.09 -38.84 19.33
C THR A 62 13.58 -39.78 20.43
N ARG A 63 13.92 -41.03 20.11
CA ARG A 63 14.33 -42.03 21.09
C ARG A 63 15.84 -42.06 21.23
N VAL A 64 16.31 -42.20 22.46
CA VAL A 64 17.73 -42.51 22.74
C VAL A 64 17.83 -44.02 22.90
N LEU A 65 18.56 -44.66 21.98
CA LEU A 65 18.82 -46.10 22.01
C LEU A 65 20.23 -46.34 22.54
N THR A 66 20.46 -47.52 23.13
CA THR A 66 21.78 -47.89 23.64
C THR A 66 22.18 -49.29 23.19
N VAL A 67 23.46 -49.45 22.83
CA VAL A 67 24.04 -50.76 22.54
C VAL A 67 25.29 -50.97 23.40
N ARG A 68 25.30 -52.05 24.20
CA ARG A 68 26.47 -52.46 24.98
C ARG A 68 27.49 -53.19 24.10
N LEU A 69 28.75 -52.82 24.26
CA LEU A 69 29.89 -53.40 23.53
C LEU A 69 30.72 -54.31 24.46
N LYS A 70 31.31 -55.36 23.90
CA LYS A 70 32.07 -56.37 24.67
C LYS A 70 33.47 -55.89 25.09
N LYS A 71 34.08 -54.95 24.37
CA LYS A 71 35.41 -54.40 24.66
C LYS A 71 35.28 -53.00 25.27
N SER A 72 36.17 -52.67 26.21
CA SER A 72 36.40 -51.28 26.63
C SER A 72 36.79 -50.45 25.41
N LEU A 73 36.07 -49.37 25.17
CA LEU A 73 36.43 -48.41 24.12
C LEU A 73 37.72 -47.66 24.52
N SER A 74 38.47 -47.18 23.53
CA SER A 74 39.65 -46.36 23.79
C SER A 74 39.24 -45.04 24.48
N PRO A 75 40.11 -44.41 25.28
CA PRO A 75 39.82 -43.11 25.90
C PRO A 75 39.43 -42.03 24.88
N ASN A 76 39.95 -42.13 23.64
CA ASN A 76 39.72 -41.17 22.56
C ASN A 76 38.48 -41.49 21.70
N MET A 77 37.72 -42.53 22.02
CA MET A 77 36.59 -42.96 21.19
C MET A 77 35.51 -41.87 21.06
N GLN A 78 35.23 -41.15 22.16
CA GLN A 78 34.30 -40.03 22.15
C GLN A 78 34.75 -38.94 21.17
N CYS A 79 36.02 -38.53 21.23
CA CYS A 79 36.60 -37.57 20.29
C CYS A 79 36.53 -38.05 18.83
N GLN A 80 36.71 -39.34 18.57
CA GLN A 80 36.62 -39.91 17.21
C GLN A 80 35.19 -39.87 16.67
N LEU A 81 34.20 -40.20 17.49
CA LEU A 81 32.77 -40.10 17.14
C LEU A 81 32.37 -38.66 16.85
N GLU A 82 32.78 -37.73 17.72
CA GLU A 82 32.57 -36.30 17.52
C GLU A 82 33.22 -35.83 16.22
N THR A 83 34.46 -36.22 15.93
CA THR A 83 35.16 -35.85 14.69
C THR A 83 34.41 -36.33 13.43
N LEU A 84 33.91 -37.57 13.44
CA LEU A 84 33.13 -38.11 12.32
C LEU A 84 31.82 -37.32 12.12
N TRP A 85 31.08 -37.08 13.22
CA TRP A 85 29.85 -36.30 13.19
C TRP A 85 30.08 -34.85 12.73
N ILE A 86 31.12 -34.18 13.25
CA ILE A 86 31.52 -32.81 12.86
C ILE A 86 31.84 -32.78 11.37
N ASN A 87 32.62 -33.74 10.86
CA ASN A 87 32.98 -33.79 9.45
C ASN A 87 31.76 -33.95 8.53
N THR A 88 30.70 -34.63 8.99
CA THR A 88 29.44 -34.72 8.24
C THR A 88 28.66 -33.40 8.22
N HIS A 89 28.61 -32.66 9.33
CA HIS A 89 27.71 -31.50 9.46
C HIS A 89 28.37 -30.14 9.24
N LYS A 90 29.71 -30.02 9.35
CA LYS A 90 30.43 -28.73 9.31
C LYS A 90 30.17 -27.93 8.04
N ALA A 91 30.04 -28.58 6.89
CA ALA A 91 29.79 -27.90 5.61
C ALA A 91 28.42 -27.19 5.60
N ARG A 92 27.39 -27.85 6.15
CA ARG A 92 26.05 -27.27 6.29
C ARG A 92 26.04 -26.09 7.27
N LEU A 93 26.73 -26.22 8.41
CA LEU A 93 26.85 -25.15 9.40
C LEU A 93 27.55 -23.92 8.80
N LEU A 94 28.77 -24.10 8.30
CA LEU A 94 29.59 -23.00 7.81
C LEU A 94 28.96 -22.33 6.58
N GLY A 95 28.39 -23.12 5.66
CA GLY A 95 27.69 -22.59 4.48
C GLY A 95 26.49 -21.74 4.86
N ALA A 96 25.66 -22.22 5.80
CA ALA A 96 24.48 -21.49 6.26
C ALA A 96 24.86 -20.19 7.00
N ILE A 97 25.83 -20.24 7.92
CA ILE A 97 26.28 -19.06 8.66
C ILE A 97 26.88 -18.02 7.71
N THR A 98 27.71 -18.43 6.76
CA THR A 98 28.26 -17.53 5.74
C THR A 98 27.15 -16.84 4.96
N SER A 99 26.11 -17.57 4.53
CA SER A 99 24.96 -16.98 3.82
C SER A 99 24.15 -16.02 4.69
N ILE A 100 23.98 -16.32 5.98
CA ILE A 100 23.26 -15.46 6.91
C ILE A 100 24.05 -14.17 7.16
N GLU A 101 25.35 -14.25 7.43
CA GLU A 101 26.21 -13.08 7.62
C GLU A 101 26.23 -12.18 6.38
N GLN A 102 26.34 -12.76 5.18
CA GLN A 102 26.24 -12.01 3.93
C GLN A 102 24.89 -11.30 3.77
N LEU A 103 23.78 -11.96 4.15
CA LEU A 103 22.46 -11.34 4.14
C LEU A 103 22.41 -10.16 5.12
N LEU A 104 22.86 -10.35 6.36
CA LEU A 104 22.83 -9.33 7.43
C LEU A 104 23.71 -8.11 7.11
N GLN A 105 24.80 -8.28 6.35
CA GLN A 105 25.69 -7.19 5.95
C GLN A 105 25.15 -6.33 4.81
N HIS A 106 24.32 -6.92 3.93
CA HIS A 106 23.95 -6.28 2.65
C HIS A 106 22.45 -6.04 2.47
N ARG A 107 21.60 -6.63 3.30
CA ARG A 107 20.16 -6.53 3.19
C ARG A 107 19.56 -6.12 4.53
N TYR A 108 18.53 -5.30 4.47
CA TYR A 108 17.67 -5.04 5.61
C TYR A 108 16.98 -6.36 6.01
N LEU A 109 17.04 -6.71 7.30
CA LEU A 109 16.45 -7.93 7.82
C LEU A 109 14.93 -7.77 7.96
N SER A 110 14.22 -7.87 6.83
CA SER A 110 12.76 -7.76 6.77
C SER A 110 12.05 -8.85 7.56
N ILE A 111 10.74 -8.70 7.79
CA ILE A 111 9.88 -9.71 8.44
C ILE A 111 10.13 -11.11 7.84
N ARG A 112 10.13 -11.22 6.52
CA ARG A 112 10.32 -12.50 5.83
C ARG A 112 11.74 -13.01 5.86
N TYR A 113 12.75 -12.15 5.67
CA TYR A 113 14.15 -12.58 5.77
C TYR A 113 14.44 -13.07 7.18
N TRP A 114 13.87 -12.43 8.21
CA TRP A 114 13.96 -12.92 9.57
C TRP A 114 13.28 -14.28 9.74
N ALA A 115 12.05 -14.46 9.26
CA ALA A 115 11.36 -15.74 9.35
C ALA A 115 12.16 -16.90 8.70
N THR A 116 12.75 -16.62 7.53
CA THR A 116 13.60 -17.60 6.82
C THR A 116 14.88 -17.90 7.59
N THR A 117 15.60 -16.87 8.03
CA THR A 117 16.82 -17.00 8.84
C THR A 117 16.54 -17.76 10.14
N ARG A 118 15.45 -17.43 10.84
CA ARG A 118 15.04 -18.07 12.08
C ARG A 118 14.73 -19.55 11.89
N SER A 119 14.10 -19.93 10.78
CA SER A 119 13.86 -21.35 10.46
C SER A 119 15.18 -22.11 10.27
N VAL A 120 16.15 -21.52 9.57
CA VAL A 120 17.47 -22.15 9.34
C VAL A 120 18.26 -22.23 10.66
N ILE A 121 18.27 -21.16 11.44
CA ILE A 121 18.96 -21.10 12.73
C ILE A 121 18.37 -22.08 13.74
N SER A 122 17.04 -22.16 13.85
CA SER A 122 16.38 -23.12 14.74
C SER A 122 16.72 -24.56 14.37
N GLU A 123 16.80 -24.85 13.07
CA GLU A 123 17.21 -26.17 12.59
C GLU A 123 18.67 -26.46 12.94
N LEU A 124 19.60 -25.53 12.71
CA LEU A 124 21.00 -25.69 13.10
C LEU A 124 21.18 -25.82 14.62
N ALA A 125 20.39 -25.09 15.41
CA ALA A 125 20.45 -25.11 16.86
C ALA A 125 20.18 -26.53 17.41
N LYS A 126 19.33 -27.34 16.77
CA LYS A 126 19.12 -28.76 17.17
C LYS A 126 20.42 -29.57 17.16
N TYR A 127 21.34 -29.24 16.24
CA TYR A 127 22.60 -29.93 16.05
C TYR A 127 23.74 -29.34 16.88
N TRP A 128 23.78 -28.01 16.94
CA TRP A 128 24.97 -27.28 17.37
C TRP A 128 24.83 -26.58 18.72
N SER A 129 23.62 -26.54 19.31
CA SER A 129 23.37 -25.96 20.63
C SER A 129 23.25 -27.02 21.73
N GLY A 130 23.69 -26.66 22.94
CA GLY A 130 23.45 -27.46 24.16
C GLY A 130 24.34 -28.68 24.34
N TRP A 131 25.48 -28.78 23.64
CA TRP A 131 26.51 -29.77 23.93
C TRP A 131 27.91 -29.15 23.73
N GLN A 132 28.90 -29.60 24.51
CA GLN A 132 30.30 -29.18 24.41
C GLN A 132 31.14 -30.35 23.91
N SER A 133 32.00 -30.10 22.91
CA SER A 133 32.86 -31.13 22.33
C SER A 133 34.05 -31.41 23.23
N GLN A 134 34.38 -32.69 23.38
CA GLN A 134 35.64 -33.14 23.98
C GLN A 134 36.81 -33.06 22.98
N ALA A 135 36.50 -33.08 21.68
CA ALA A 135 37.47 -32.83 20.62
C ALA A 135 37.82 -31.34 20.50
N ALA A 136 39.06 -31.05 20.10
CA ALA A 136 39.47 -29.69 19.76
C ALA A 136 38.71 -29.24 18.50
N LEU A 137 37.76 -28.31 18.67
CA LEU A 137 37.02 -27.71 17.57
C LEU A 137 37.87 -26.64 16.89
N PRO A 138 37.93 -26.60 15.55
CA PRO A 138 38.46 -25.45 14.82
C PRO A 138 37.73 -24.16 15.21
N GLU A 139 38.47 -23.05 15.30
CA GLU A 139 37.95 -21.72 15.69
C GLU A 139 36.74 -21.30 14.85
N THR A 140 36.76 -21.58 13.54
CA THR A 140 35.66 -21.28 12.63
C THR A 140 34.35 -22.00 12.99
N ILE A 141 34.43 -23.23 13.51
CA ILE A 141 33.26 -23.98 13.96
C ILE A 141 32.77 -23.43 15.30
N GLN A 142 33.67 -23.08 16.21
CA GLN A 142 33.32 -22.47 17.49
C GLN A 142 32.57 -21.14 17.28
N GLN A 143 33.08 -20.28 16.41
CA GLN A 143 32.44 -19.02 16.05
C GLN A 143 31.05 -19.25 15.46
N ALA A 144 30.93 -20.19 14.51
CA ALA A 144 29.63 -20.51 13.91
C ALA A 144 28.63 -21.08 14.94
N GLN A 145 29.08 -21.90 15.89
CA GLN A 145 28.23 -22.37 17.00
C GLN A 145 27.73 -21.22 17.87
N TYR A 146 28.60 -20.27 18.19
CA TYR A 146 28.23 -19.08 18.95
C TYR A 146 27.18 -18.25 18.21
N THR A 147 27.38 -17.97 16.91
CA THR A 147 26.42 -17.24 16.08
C THR A 147 25.06 -17.96 16.02
N VAL A 148 25.03 -19.29 15.90
CA VAL A 148 23.77 -20.06 15.96
C VAL A 148 23.08 -19.87 17.31
N ALA A 149 23.82 -19.99 18.42
CA ALA A 149 23.26 -19.87 19.75
C ALA A 149 22.71 -18.46 20.03
N GLU A 150 23.45 -17.42 19.62
CA GLU A 150 23.06 -16.02 19.75
C GLU A 150 21.80 -15.71 18.93
N LEU A 151 21.81 -15.99 17.63
CA LEU A 151 20.65 -15.73 16.75
C LEU A 151 19.41 -16.54 17.16
N ASN A 152 19.59 -17.75 17.70
CA ASN A 152 18.48 -18.56 18.17
C ASN A 152 17.87 -18.03 19.47
N ALA A 153 18.64 -17.25 20.25
CA ALA A 153 18.21 -16.61 21.48
C ALA A 153 17.61 -15.21 21.27
N TRP A 154 17.76 -14.62 20.07
CA TRP A 154 17.21 -13.30 19.75
C TRP A 154 15.71 -13.21 20.01
N GLN A 155 15.34 -12.13 20.70
CA GLN A 155 13.97 -11.70 20.91
C GLN A 155 13.64 -10.53 19.95
N GLU A 156 12.39 -10.07 19.99
CA GLU A 156 11.95 -8.91 19.18
C GLU A 156 12.79 -7.65 19.47
N ALA A 157 13.27 -7.47 20.70
CA ALA A 157 14.13 -6.34 21.07
C ALA A 157 15.49 -6.38 20.36
N ASP A 158 16.12 -7.56 20.30
CA ASP A 158 17.42 -7.74 19.63
C ASP A 158 17.27 -7.53 18.11
N LEU A 159 16.18 -8.04 17.54
CA LEU A 159 15.85 -7.83 16.13
C LEU A 159 15.63 -6.33 15.82
N ALA A 160 14.89 -5.63 16.67
CA ALA A 160 14.66 -4.20 16.54
C ALA A 160 15.98 -3.41 16.64
N GLN A 161 16.85 -3.77 17.59
CA GLN A 161 18.17 -3.16 17.74
C GLN A 161 19.04 -3.39 16.50
N PHE A 162 19.05 -4.62 15.95
CA PHE A 162 19.78 -4.93 14.73
C PHE A 162 19.27 -4.11 13.53
N ARG A 163 17.95 -4.07 13.32
CA ARG A 163 17.31 -3.28 12.26
C ARG A 163 17.65 -1.80 12.39
N GLU A 164 17.63 -1.26 13.61
CA GLU A 164 18.01 0.12 13.87
C GLU A 164 19.49 0.38 13.54
N ALA A 165 20.39 -0.49 13.99
CA ALA A 165 21.82 -0.38 13.67
C ALA A 165 22.07 -0.40 12.16
N TYR A 166 21.39 -1.30 11.43
CA TYR A 166 21.44 -1.33 9.96
C TYR A 166 20.95 -0.01 9.37
N VAL A 167 19.79 0.50 9.82
CA VAL A 167 19.23 1.77 9.33
C VAL A 167 20.23 2.91 9.54
N GLN A 168 20.79 3.07 10.74
CA GLN A 168 21.76 4.13 11.03
C GLN A 168 23.04 4.00 10.17
N ALA A 169 23.51 2.78 9.94
CA ALA A 169 24.65 2.53 9.06
C ALA A 169 24.35 2.95 7.62
N GLN A 170 23.17 2.65 7.08
CA GLN A 170 22.77 3.09 5.73
C GLN A 170 22.56 4.60 5.66
N LEU A 171 21.93 5.22 6.67
CA LEU A 171 21.74 6.66 6.73
C LEU A 171 23.08 7.41 6.70
N SER A 172 24.08 6.90 7.43
CA SER A 172 25.43 7.45 7.44
C SER A 172 26.13 7.24 6.09
N ARG A 173 26.07 6.01 5.56
CA ARG A 173 26.69 5.64 4.27
C ARG A 173 26.16 6.44 3.10
N TYR A 174 24.86 6.73 3.08
CA TYR A 174 24.18 7.44 1.99
C TYR A 174 23.78 8.87 2.36
N ALA A 175 24.41 9.48 3.37
CA ALA A 175 24.08 10.83 3.83
C ALA A 175 24.16 11.86 2.69
N SER A 176 25.30 11.93 1.99
CA SER A 176 25.49 12.84 0.86
C SER A 176 24.51 12.58 -0.28
N PHE A 177 24.16 11.32 -0.54
CA PHE A 177 23.15 10.98 -1.53
C PHE A 177 21.78 11.59 -1.17
N PHE A 178 21.35 11.41 0.08
CA PHE A 178 20.07 11.95 0.56
C PHE A 178 20.04 13.48 0.68
N ASP A 179 21.20 14.12 0.82
CA ASP A 179 21.32 15.58 0.81
C ASP A 179 21.08 16.18 -0.59
N THR A 180 21.39 15.42 -1.65
CA THR A 180 21.43 15.94 -3.03
C THR A 180 20.42 15.33 -3.99
N ILE A 181 19.82 14.18 -3.67
CA ILE A 181 18.94 13.45 -4.60
C ILE A 181 17.67 14.23 -4.98
N CYS A 182 17.22 15.11 -4.09
CA CYS A 182 16.08 15.99 -4.31
C CYS A 182 16.54 17.45 -4.27
N GLY A 183 15.68 18.39 -4.70
CA GLY A 183 16.00 19.82 -4.67
C GLY A 183 16.27 20.40 -3.28
N GLN A 184 15.87 19.67 -2.21
CA GLN A 184 16.22 19.97 -0.83
C GLN A 184 16.66 18.69 -0.11
N PRO A 185 17.54 18.79 0.90
CA PRO A 185 17.94 17.65 1.72
C PRO A 185 16.74 16.98 2.39
N LEU A 186 16.71 15.64 2.37
CA LEU A 186 15.65 14.89 3.03
C LEU A 186 15.79 14.93 4.56
N THR A 187 14.66 14.95 5.26
CA THR A 187 14.62 14.80 6.73
C THR A 187 15.03 13.40 7.17
N GLN A 188 15.34 13.22 8.45
CA GLN A 188 15.67 11.90 8.99
C GLN A 188 14.52 10.90 8.80
N ALA A 189 13.26 11.30 9.03
CA ALA A 189 12.10 10.46 8.81
C ALA A 189 11.94 10.06 7.33
N GLN A 190 12.14 11.01 6.41
CA GLN A 190 12.12 10.75 4.97
C GLN A 190 13.22 9.76 4.55
N ARG A 191 14.47 9.95 5.01
CA ARG A 191 15.58 9.04 4.71
C ARG A 191 15.33 7.64 5.28
N ARG A 192 14.84 7.55 6.51
CA ARG A 192 14.48 6.28 7.16
C ARG A 192 13.44 5.53 6.33
N ALA A 193 12.43 6.22 5.83
CA ALA A 193 11.41 5.63 4.96
C ALA A 193 11.99 5.09 3.65
N CYS A 194 13.07 5.65 3.11
CA CYS A 194 13.78 5.08 1.96
C CYS A 194 14.55 3.79 2.32
N VAL A 195 15.17 3.75 3.51
CA VAL A 195 16.07 2.68 3.94
C VAL A 195 15.34 1.41 4.42
N VAL A 196 14.20 1.56 5.11
CA VAL A 196 13.39 0.41 5.56
C VAL A 196 12.82 -0.34 4.35
N GLN A 197 12.90 -1.67 4.38
CA GLN A 197 12.57 -2.53 3.22
C GLN A 197 11.73 -3.76 3.60
N ASP A 198 10.82 -3.61 4.55
CA ASP A 198 9.80 -4.63 4.79
C ASP A 198 8.88 -4.83 3.57
N GLU A 199 8.34 -6.04 3.40
CA GLU A 199 7.61 -6.43 2.19
C GLU A 199 6.33 -5.60 1.95
N ARG A 200 5.70 -5.12 3.02
CA ARG A 200 4.54 -4.23 2.98
C ARG A 200 4.82 -3.03 3.85
N GLN A 201 4.76 -1.85 3.25
CA GLN A 201 5.06 -0.60 3.92
C GLN A 201 4.02 0.44 3.58
N LEU A 202 3.54 1.15 4.60
CA LEU A 202 2.69 2.32 4.46
C LEU A 202 3.41 3.52 5.10
N LEU A 203 3.69 4.53 4.29
CA LEU A 203 4.19 5.82 4.76
C LEU A 203 3.01 6.79 4.88
N LEU A 204 2.63 7.07 6.12
CA LEU A 204 1.68 8.11 6.45
C LEU A 204 2.35 9.48 6.33
N ALA A 205 1.70 10.37 5.60
CA ALA A 205 2.21 11.69 5.33
C ALA A 205 1.10 12.73 5.48
N GLY A 206 1.44 13.94 5.88
CA GLY A 206 0.51 15.07 5.86
C GLY A 206 0.59 15.88 4.55
N ALA A 207 -0.12 17.01 4.52
CA ALA A 207 0.04 17.97 3.43
C ALA A 207 1.41 18.66 3.53
N GLY A 208 2.15 18.71 2.41
CA GLY A 208 3.42 19.41 2.33
C GLY A 208 4.61 18.72 3.01
N THR A 209 4.50 17.45 3.39
CA THR A 209 5.60 16.69 4.04
C THR A 209 6.60 16.07 3.07
N GLY A 210 6.41 16.23 1.75
CA GLY A 210 7.34 15.73 0.74
C GLY A 210 7.12 14.28 0.31
N LYS A 211 5.87 13.78 0.32
CA LYS A 211 5.46 12.45 -0.18
C LYS A 211 6.20 12.01 -1.46
N THR A 212 6.04 12.81 -2.52
CA THR A 212 6.63 12.54 -3.83
C THR A 212 8.15 12.57 -3.82
N SER A 213 8.78 13.38 -2.95
CA SER A 213 10.24 13.38 -2.76
C SER A 213 10.72 12.07 -2.16
N VAL A 214 9.99 11.51 -1.18
CA VAL A 214 10.31 10.20 -0.60
C VAL A 214 10.12 9.08 -1.63
N MET A 215 9.06 9.14 -2.43
CA MET A 215 8.82 8.18 -3.53
C MET A 215 10.01 8.12 -4.50
N VAL A 216 10.45 9.28 -5.00
CA VAL A 216 11.60 9.40 -5.91
C VAL A 216 12.90 8.96 -5.23
N ALA A 217 13.14 9.42 -4.00
CA ALA A 217 14.35 9.08 -3.25
C ALA A 217 14.41 7.59 -2.88
N LYS A 218 13.27 6.95 -2.61
CA LYS A 218 13.22 5.51 -2.32
C LYS A 218 13.52 4.70 -3.58
N ALA A 219 12.93 5.04 -4.72
CA ALA A 219 13.29 4.43 -6.00
C ALA A 219 14.80 4.59 -6.26
N ALA A 220 15.31 5.83 -6.18
CA ALA A 220 16.72 6.14 -6.37
C ALA A 220 17.63 5.34 -5.43
N TYR A 221 17.27 5.25 -4.15
CA TYR A 221 18.01 4.50 -3.14
C TYR A 221 18.05 3.00 -3.48
N LEU A 222 16.94 2.39 -3.91
CA LEU A 222 16.91 0.98 -4.29
C LEU A 222 17.89 0.66 -5.42
N LEU A 223 18.00 1.54 -6.42
CA LEU A 223 18.96 1.38 -7.51
C LEU A 223 20.39 1.64 -7.03
N HIS A 224 20.62 2.74 -6.32
CA HIS A 224 21.96 3.16 -5.91
C HIS A 224 22.60 2.20 -4.88
N SER A 225 21.78 1.61 -4.01
CA SER A 225 22.19 0.58 -3.05
C SER A 225 22.15 -0.85 -3.61
N GLN A 226 21.88 -1.01 -4.92
CA GLN A 226 21.85 -2.30 -5.63
C GLN A 226 20.84 -3.31 -5.06
N GLN A 227 19.74 -2.80 -4.48
CA GLN A 227 18.68 -3.61 -3.90
C GLN A 227 17.67 -4.07 -4.96
N ALA A 228 17.52 -3.29 -6.03
CA ALA A 228 16.72 -3.60 -7.23
C ALA A 228 17.32 -2.94 -8.48
N THR A 229 17.05 -3.50 -9.67
CA THR A 229 17.34 -2.83 -10.95
C THR A 229 16.17 -1.93 -11.37
N ALA A 230 16.39 -1.06 -12.36
CA ALA A 230 15.38 -0.15 -12.90
C ALA A 230 14.10 -0.88 -13.34
N GLU A 231 14.25 -2.00 -14.05
CA GLU A 231 13.16 -2.81 -14.60
C GLU A 231 12.36 -3.54 -13.51
N GLN A 232 12.94 -3.66 -12.31
CA GLN A 232 12.32 -4.30 -11.16
C GLN A 232 11.52 -3.32 -10.29
N VAL A 233 11.54 -2.02 -10.60
CA VAL A 233 10.80 -1.01 -9.83
C VAL A 233 9.68 -0.43 -10.69
N LEU A 234 8.48 -0.34 -10.12
CA LEU A 234 7.32 0.32 -10.72
C LEU A 234 6.82 1.42 -9.79
N MET A 235 6.65 2.62 -10.33
CA MET A 235 5.99 3.74 -9.65
C MET A 235 4.59 3.95 -10.20
N LEU A 236 3.59 4.01 -9.33
CA LEU A 236 2.20 4.22 -9.68
C LEU A 236 1.65 5.51 -9.09
N ALA A 237 1.04 6.29 -9.97
CA ALA A 237 0.29 7.49 -9.63
C ALA A 237 -1.22 7.24 -9.76
N TYR A 238 -2.01 7.99 -8.98
CA TYR A 238 -3.47 7.98 -9.13
C TYR A 238 -3.94 8.56 -10.47
N GLY A 239 -3.33 9.66 -10.94
CA GLY A 239 -3.75 10.41 -12.13
C GLY A 239 -2.60 10.75 -13.08
N LYS A 240 -2.95 11.16 -14.31
CA LYS A 240 -1.97 11.48 -15.38
C LYS A 240 -1.05 12.63 -15.00
N GLU A 241 -1.58 13.70 -14.38
CA GLU A 241 -0.77 14.84 -13.92
C GLU A 241 0.28 14.41 -12.89
N ALA A 242 -0.13 13.62 -11.88
CA ALA A 242 0.77 13.10 -10.85
C ALA A 242 1.85 12.16 -11.43
N ALA A 243 1.48 11.31 -12.41
CA ALA A 243 2.44 10.46 -13.10
C ALA A 243 3.47 11.29 -13.90
N ALA A 244 3.01 12.32 -14.61
CA ALA A 244 3.89 13.21 -15.37
C ALA A 244 4.85 13.99 -14.46
N GLU A 245 4.35 14.49 -13.33
CA GLU A 245 5.17 15.18 -12.33
C GLU A 245 6.23 14.25 -11.73
N MET A 246 5.85 13.02 -11.35
CA MET A 246 6.79 12.03 -10.85
C MET A 246 7.85 11.66 -11.89
N GLN A 247 7.44 11.43 -13.14
CA GLN A 247 8.37 11.17 -14.25
C GLN A 247 9.36 12.32 -14.44
N GLN A 248 8.89 13.57 -14.35
CA GLN A 248 9.75 14.74 -14.43
C GLN A 248 10.76 14.74 -13.28
N ARG A 249 10.34 14.49 -12.03
CA ARG A 249 11.24 14.46 -10.85
C ARG A 249 12.29 13.34 -10.94
N LEU A 250 11.88 12.15 -11.40
CA LEU A 250 12.80 11.03 -11.68
C LEU A 250 13.86 11.42 -12.71
N SER A 251 13.44 12.07 -13.79
CA SER A 251 14.33 12.53 -14.86
C SER A 251 15.38 13.53 -14.35
N HIS A 252 14.99 14.49 -13.52
CA HIS A 252 15.92 15.44 -12.88
C HIS A 252 16.91 14.74 -11.95
N SER A 253 16.47 13.67 -11.28
CA SER A 253 17.28 12.85 -10.38
C SER A 253 18.15 11.83 -11.12
N LYS A 254 18.09 11.79 -12.46
CA LYS A 254 18.75 10.80 -13.33
C LYS A 254 18.41 9.35 -12.97
N VAL A 255 17.22 9.12 -12.44
CA VAL A 255 16.68 7.79 -12.12
C VAL A 255 15.76 7.38 -13.25
N ASN A 256 16.02 6.24 -13.85
CA ASN A 256 15.17 5.69 -14.90
C ASN A 256 14.37 4.51 -14.32
N VAL A 257 13.13 4.78 -13.92
CA VAL A 257 12.20 3.78 -13.37
C VAL A 257 10.87 3.97 -14.08
N GLU A 258 10.15 2.86 -14.31
CA GLU A 258 8.83 2.91 -14.94
C GLU A 258 7.84 3.65 -14.04
N CYS A 259 7.24 4.74 -14.54
CA CYS A 259 6.19 5.48 -13.87
C CYS A 259 4.92 5.48 -14.70
N ALA A 260 3.81 5.04 -14.11
CA ALA A 260 2.54 4.88 -14.82
C ALA A 260 1.34 5.26 -13.94
N THR A 261 0.18 5.42 -14.58
CA THR A 261 -1.11 5.32 -13.87
C THR A 261 -1.58 3.87 -13.87
N PHE A 262 -2.52 3.51 -12.99
CA PHE A 262 -3.13 2.17 -12.99
C PHE A 262 -3.73 1.78 -14.35
N HIS A 263 -4.39 2.72 -15.03
CA HIS A 263 -4.97 2.50 -16.35
C HIS A 263 -3.87 2.27 -17.41
N SER A 264 -2.81 3.08 -17.39
CA SER A 264 -1.67 2.90 -18.28
C SER A 264 -0.97 1.55 -18.05
N LEU A 265 -0.83 1.15 -16.79
CA LEU A 265 -0.30 -0.17 -16.40
C LEU A 265 -1.20 -1.29 -16.94
N GLY A 266 -2.52 -1.18 -16.79
CA GLY A 266 -3.47 -2.17 -17.29
C GLY A 266 -3.35 -2.38 -18.81
N LEU A 267 -3.28 -1.29 -19.59
CA LEU A 267 -3.03 -1.37 -21.03
C LEU A 267 -1.69 -2.01 -21.37
N GLU A 268 -0.64 -1.69 -20.63
CA GLU A 268 0.69 -2.23 -20.87
C GLU A 268 0.73 -3.74 -20.59
N ILE A 269 0.07 -4.20 -19.53
CA ILE A 269 -0.10 -5.62 -19.22
C ILE A 269 -0.81 -6.34 -20.37
N ILE A 270 -1.94 -5.80 -20.82
CA ILE A 270 -2.70 -6.37 -21.95
C ILE A 270 -1.83 -6.41 -23.21
N ALA A 271 -1.14 -5.31 -23.53
CA ALA A 271 -0.30 -5.22 -24.73
C ALA A 271 0.86 -6.21 -24.71
N ARG A 272 1.51 -6.41 -23.56
CA ARG A 272 2.62 -7.39 -23.43
C ARG A 272 2.13 -8.83 -23.50
N SER A 273 0.93 -9.13 -23.04
CA SER A 273 0.36 -10.48 -23.09
C SER A 273 -0.29 -10.82 -24.45
N GLU A 274 -0.91 -9.84 -25.11
CA GLU A 274 -1.70 -10.06 -26.34
C GLU A 274 -0.99 -9.56 -27.61
N GLY A 275 0.16 -8.90 -27.46
CA GLY A 275 0.99 -8.40 -28.57
C GLY A 275 0.51 -7.09 -29.21
N SER A 276 -0.64 -6.55 -28.78
CA SER A 276 -1.15 -5.28 -29.29
C SER A 276 -1.92 -4.50 -28.22
N LYS A 277 -1.89 -3.16 -28.31
CA LYS A 277 -2.67 -2.30 -27.41
C LYS A 277 -4.14 -2.33 -27.82
N PRO A 278 -5.08 -2.65 -26.91
CA PRO A 278 -6.50 -2.66 -27.22
C PRO A 278 -7.00 -1.23 -27.49
N LYS A 279 -8.01 -1.12 -28.36
CA LYS A 279 -8.66 0.15 -28.68
C LYS A 279 -9.53 0.59 -27.50
N LEU A 280 -9.42 1.84 -27.08
CA LEU A 280 -10.32 2.42 -26.07
C LEU A 280 -11.62 2.87 -26.74
N SER A 281 -12.76 2.54 -26.13
CA SER A 281 -14.09 2.92 -26.61
C SER A 281 -14.27 4.44 -26.71
N ALA A 282 -15.02 4.90 -27.70
CA ALA A 282 -15.42 6.32 -27.77
C ALA A 282 -16.43 6.67 -26.65
N LEU A 283 -17.25 5.70 -26.24
CA LEU A 283 -18.25 5.88 -25.17
C LEU A 283 -17.61 6.05 -23.78
N SER A 284 -16.43 5.46 -23.54
CA SER A 284 -15.72 5.70 -22.28
C SER A 284 -15.06 7.08 -22.23
N GLN A 285 -14.78 7.68 -23.39
CA GLN A 285 -14.09 8.97 -23.51
C GLN A 285 -15.04 10.18 -23.54
N SER A 286 -16.34 9.96 -23.75
CA SER A 286 -17.34 11.03 -23.83
C SER A 286 -18.60 10.66 -23.06
N ASP A 287 -18.85 11.41 -21.98
CA ASP A 287 -20.06 11.24 -21.17
C ASP A 287 -21.33 11.52 -21.98
N THR A 288 -21.28 12.48 -22.90
CA THR A 288 -22.39 12.78 -23.82
C THR A 288 -22.67 11.62 -24.76
N ALA A 289 -21.63 11.04 -25.38
CA ALA A 289 -21.81 9.89 -26.27
C ALA A 289 -22.33 8.67 -25.50
N ARG A 290 -21.86 8.45 -24.26
CA ARG A 290 -22.35 7.39 -23.39
C ARG A 290 -23.82 7.57 -23.00
N ALA A 291 -24.21 8.80 -22.63
CA ALA A 291 -25.59 9.12 -22.31
C ALA A 291 -26.52 8.92 -23.53
N GLN A 292 -26.08 9.35 -24.71
CA GLN A 292 -26.82 9.13 -25.96
C GLN A 292 -26.98 7.64 -26.25
N PHE A 293 -25.90 6.85 -26.16
CA PHE A 293 -25.96 5.40 -26.33
C PHE A 293 -26.99 4.77 -25.37
N ILE A 294 -26.97 5.14 -24.08
CA ILE A 294 -27.92 4.63 -23.09
C ILE A 294 -29.36 5.01 -23.46
N ALA A 295 -29.61 6.24 -23.89
CA ALA A 295 -30.95 6.68 -24.29
C ALA A 295 -31.47 5.90 -25.51
N GLU A 296 -30.62 5.67 -26.52
CA GLU A 296 -30.95 4.87 -27.70
C GLU A 296 -31.22 3.40 -27.33
N THR A 297 -30.41 2.82 -26.44
CA THR A 297 -30.60 1.48 -25.90
C THR A 297 -31.93 1.37 -25.14
N LEU A 298 -32.27 2.34 -24.29
CA LEU A 298 -33.56 2.36 -23.59
C LEU A 298 -34.73 2.36 -24.57
N ALA A 299 -34.69 3.19 -25.62
CA ALA A 299 -35.72 3.20 -26.65
C ALA A 299 -35.84 1.87 -27.40
N SER A 300 -34.72 1.22 -27.69
CA SER A 300 -34.71 -0.10 -28.32
C SER A 300 -35.31 -1.17 -27.41
N LEU A 301 -34.91 -1.21 -26.14
CA LEU A 301 -35.40 -2.18 -25.16
C LEU A 301 -36.89 -2.00 -24.84
N CYS A 302 -37.41 -0.77 -24.91
CA CYS A 302 -38.84 -0.49 -24.77
C CYS A 302 -39.73 -1.08 -25.88
N GLN A 303 -39.16 -1.68 -26.93
CA GLN A 303 -39.94 -2.48 -27.87
C GLN A 303 -40.46 -3.78 -27.25
N ASP A 304 -39.81 -4.28 -26.19
CA ASP A 304 -40.33 -5.36 -25.35
C ASP A 304 -41.35 -4.80 -24.33
N PRO A 305 -42.64 -5.21 -24.40
CA PRO A 305 -43.66 -4.74 -23.47
C PRO A 305 -43.34 -4.99 -21.99
N LEU A 306 -42.61 -6.07 -21.67
CA LEU A 306 -42.23 -6.38 -20.29
C LEU A 306 -41.18 -5.38 -19.77
N TYR A 307 -40.17 -5.09 -20.57
CA TYR A 307 -39.16 -4.10 -20.23
C TYR A 307 -39.76 -2.70 -20.09
N GLN A 308 -40.63 -2.32 -21.03
CA GLN A 308 -41.33 -1.03 -21.00
C GLN A 308 -42.14 -0.87 -19.70
N ARG A 309 -42.89 -1.90 -19.31
CA ARG A 309 -43.65 -1.92 -18.05
C ARG A 309 -42.75 -1.67 -16.84
N ASP A 310 -41.64 -2.39 -16.74
CA ASP A 310 -40.72 -2.28 -15.62
C ASP A 310 -40.02 -0.91 -15.58
N LEU A 311 -39.62 -0.37 -16.74
CA LEU A 311 -39.03 0.95 -16.86
C LEU A 311 -40.00 2.06 -16.43
N LEU A 312 -41.27 1.99 -16.88
CA LEU A 312 -42.30 2.93 -16.46
C LEU A 312 -42.57 2.84 -14.95
N ALA A 313 -42.59 1.62 -14.39
CA ALA A 313 -42.72 1.42 -12.95
C ALA A 313 -41.54 2.03 -12.18
N LEU A 314 -40.31 1.92 -12.69
CA LEU A 314 -39.12 2.53 -12.11
C LEU A 314 -39.20 4.07 -12.13
N LEU A 315 -39.58 4.65 -13.28
CA LEU A 315 -39.74 6.09 -13.44
C LEU A 315 -40.83 6.67 -12.53
N LYS A 316 -41.97 5.96 -12.41
CA LYS A 316 -43.05 6.29 -11.47
C LYS A 316 -42.55 6.26 -10.03
N ARG A 317 -41.84 5.20 -9.62
CA ARG A 317 -41.34 5.02 -8.25
C ARG A 317 -40.26 6.03 -7.86
N GLN A 318 -39.31 6.34 -8.75
CA GLN A 318 -38.14 7.17 -8.40
C GLN A 318 -38.33 8.66 -8.69
N PHE A 319 -39.12 9.03 -9.70
CA PHE A 319 -39.23 10.41 -10.16
C PHE A 319 -40.66 10.96 -10.16
N GLY A 320 -41.65 10.17 -9.72
CA GLY A 320 -43.05 10.60 -9.67
C GLY A 320 -43.63 10.91 -11.05
N ALA A 321 -43.16 10.22 -12.09
CA ALA A 321 -43.66 10.41 -13.45
C ALA A 321 -45.17 10.16 -13.51
N THR A 322 -45.96 11.17 -13.90
CA THR A 322 -47.43 11.12 -13.90
C THR A 322 -48.03 10.75 -15.25
N GLU A 323 -47.21 10.55 -16.29
CA GLU A 323 -47.72 10.32 -17.63
C GLU A 323 -48.21 8.88 -17.79
N ASP A 324 -49.51 8.73 -18.03
CA ASP A 324 -50.13 7.55 -18.64
C ASP A 324 -49.80 7.53 -20.14
N CYS A 325 -48.51 7.50 -20.48
CA CYS A 325 -48.06 7.46 -21.86
C CYS A 325 -47.77 6.02 -22.25
N ASP A 326 -48.51 5.51 -23.25
CA ASP A 326 -48.20 4.25 -23.94
C ASP A 326 -46.82 4.27 -24.64
N LYS A 327 -46.17 5.44 -24.72
CA LYS A 327 -44.85 5.65 -25.35
C LYS A 327 -43.93 6.45 -24.44
N LEU A 328 -42.70 5.97 -24.28
CA LEU A 328 -41.63 6.63 -23.52
C LEU A 328 -41.13 7.87 -24.27
N ASP A 329 -41.19 9.05 -23.65
CA ASP A 329 -40.51 10.25 -24.14
C ASP A 329 -39.07 10.29 -23.61
N LEU A 330 -38.09 10.11 -24.51
CA LEU A 330 -36.67 10.14 -24.19
C LEU A 330 -36.18 11.52 -23.74
N ASP A 331 -36.84 12.59 -24.20
CA ASP A 331 -36.46 13.96 -23.87
C ASP A 331 -37.10 14.41 -22.55
N SER A 332 -37.94 13.57 -21.94
CA SER A 332 -38.55 13.87 -20.65
C SER A 332 -37.50 13.95 -19.53
N HIS A 333 -37.70 14.91 -18.63
CA HIS A 333 -36.80 15.13 -17.48
C HIS A 333 -36.56 13.89 -16.61
N PRO A 334 -37.56 13.03 -16.30
CA PRO A 334 -37.34 11.78 -15.60
C PRO A 334 -36.40 10.82 -16.33
N VAL A 335 -36.54 10.69 -17.66
CA VAL A 335 -35.69 9.79 -18.46
C VAL A 335 -34.26 10.31 -18.53
N GLN A 336 -34.05 11.61 -18.77
CA GLN A 336 -32.71 12.20 -18.79
C GLN A 336 -31.98 12.02 -17.44
N LYS A 337 -32.70 12.15 -16.31
CA LYS A 337 -32.15 11.84 -14.99
C LYS A 337 -31.77 10.36 -14.84
N LEU A 338 -32.61 9.45 -15.32
CA LEU A 338 -32.32 8.00 -15.28
C LEU A 338 -31.11 7.64 -16.16
N VAL A 339 -31.03 8.19 -17.37
CA VAL A 339 -29.89 8.01 -18.29
C VAL A 339 -28.59 8.45 -17.61
N ARG A 340 -28.61 9.59 -16.92
CA ARG A 340 -27.46 10.05 -16.14
C ARG A 340 -27.10 9.07 -15.01
N GLN A 341 -28.09 8.61 -14.24
CA GLN A 341 -27.85 7.60 -13.19
C GLN A 341 -27.28 6.29 -13.75
N PHE A 342 -27.79 5.81 -14.88
CA PHE A 342 -27.27 4.61 -15.55
C PHE A 342 -25.83 4.82 -16.04
N SER A 343 -25.54 6.00 -16.60
CA SER A 343 -24.20 6.38 -17.04
C SER A 343 -23.20 6.42 -15.88
N GLU A 344 -23.60 6.95 -14.72
CA GLU A 344 -22.80 6.97 -13.49
C GLU A 344 -22.65 5.57 -12.88
N ALA A 345 -23.72 4.76 -12.89
CA ALA A 345 -23.70 3.40 -12.33
C ALA A 345 -22.85 2.41 -13.13
N LEU A 346 -22.65 2.65 -14.44
CA LEU A 346 -21.99 1.71 -15.34
C LEU A 346 -20.63 1.24 -14.82
N SER A 347 -19.76 2.17 -14.44
CA SER A 347 -18.43 1.83 -13.95
C SER A 347 -18.50 1.11 -12.60
N PHE A 348 -19.21 1.66 -11.62
CA PHE A 348 -19.29 1.06 -10.29
C PHE A 348 -19.96 -0.32 -10.28
N TYR A 349 -20.98 -0.51 -11.11
CA TYR A 349 -21.65 -1.79 -11.25
C TYR A 349 -20.75 -2.83 -11.90
N LYS A 350 -19.98 -2.48 -12.93
CA LYS A 350 -18.96 -3.38 -13.52
C LYS A 350 -17.91 -3.78 -12.50
N GLN A 351 -17.40 -2.83 -11.73
CA GLN A 351 -16.42 -3.09 -10.66
C GLN A 351 -17.02 -4.02 -9.59
N ALA A 352 -18.23 -3.73 -9.13
CA ALA A 352 -18.93 -4.55 -8.15
C ALA A 352 -19.19 -5.98 -8.67
N LEU A 353 -19.53 -6.13 -9.96
CA LEU A 353 -19.75 -7.43 -10.58
C LEU A 353 -18.45 -8.25 -10.59
N PHE A 354 -17.35 -7.65 -11.02
CA PHE A 354 -16.03 -8.29 -11.04
C PHE A 354 -15.55 -8.70 -9.64
N LEU A 355 -15.84 -7.87 -8.63
CA LEU A 355 -15.49 -8.12 -7.24
C LEU A 355 -16.46 -9.06 -6.51
N GLY A 356 -17.52 -9.54 -7.19
CA GLY A 356 -18.52 -10.45 -6.61
C GLY A 356 -19.49 -9.78 -5.61
N LYS A 357 -19.58 -8.45 -5.59
CA LYS A 357 -20.40 -7.68 -4.64
C LYS A 357 -21.86 -7.47 -5.08
N VAL A 358 -22.22 -7.79 -6.32
CA VAL A 358 -23.59 -7.53 -6.83
C VAL A 358 -24.66 -8.43 -6.20
N GLN A 359 -24.31 -9.62 -5.69
CA GLN A 359 -25.28 -10.54 -5.10
C GLN A 359 -26.00 -9.94 -3.87
N SER A 360 -25.30 -9.12 -3.08
CA SER A 360 -25.86 -8.48 -1.88
C SER A 360 -26.79 -7.30 -2.18
N LEU A 361 -26.74 -6.74 -3.39
CA LEU A 361 -27.56 -5.58 -3.80
C LEU A 361 -28.94 -5.98 -4.36
N SER A 362 -29.19 -7.29 -4.52
CA SER A 362 -30.24 -7.79 -5.42
C SER A 362 -31.68 -7.57 -4.93
N GLN A 363 -31.94 -7.54 -3.62
CA GLN A 363 -33.31 -7.46 -3.10
C GLN A 363 -33.90 -6.04 -3.05
N GLU A 364 -33.11 -5.04 -2.64
CA GLU A 364 -33.61 -3.66 -2.50
C GLU A 364 -33.78 -2.96 -3.86
N PHE A 365 -32.89 -3.28 -4.81
CA PHE A 365 -32.80 -2.63 -6.12
C PHE A 365 -33.28 -3.53 -7.26
N GLU A 366 -34.14 -4.51 -7.00
CA GLU A 366 -34.57 -5.50 -8.00
C GLU A 366 -35.12 -4.86 -9.28
N LEU A 367 -36.08 -3.94 -9.15
CA LEU A 367 -36.67 -3.23 -10.29
C LEU A 367 -35.66 -2.34 -11.04
N TRP A 368 -34.73 -1.72 -10.31
CA TRP A 368 -33.68 -0.92 -10.96
C TRP A 368 -32.73 -1.82 -11.74
N ASN A 369 -32.35 -2.96 -11.16
CA ASN A 369 -31.48 -3.96 -11.78
C ASN A 369 -32.14 -4.61 -13.00
N SER A 370 -33.45 -4.86 -12.99
CA SER A 370 -34.16 -5.42 -14.15
C SER A 370 -34.13 -4.46 -15.35
N CYS A 371 -34.17 -3.14 -15.11
CA CYS A 371 -34.01 -2.14 -16.17
C CYS A 371 -32.54 -1.91 -16.58
N PHE A 372 -31.61 -1.92 -15.62
CA PHE A 372 -30.22 -1.58 -15.87
C PHE A 372 -29.40 -2.72 -16.51
N ARG A 373 -29.62 -3.98 -16.09
CA ARG A 373 -28.85 -5.12 -16.61
C ARG A 373 -28.92 -5.27 -18.13
N PRO A 374 -30.08 -5.15 -18.79
CA PRO A 374 -30.14 -5.16 -20.25
C PRO A 374 -29.32 -4.05 -20.91
N VAL A 375 -29.32 -2.84 -20.35
CA VAL A 375 -28.49 -1.72 -20.84
C VAL A 375 -27.00 -2.04 -20.71
N LEU A 376 -26.59 -2.61 -19.57
CA LEU A 376 -25.22 -3.07 -19.37
C LEU A 376 -24.83 -4.18 -20.36
N THR A 377 -25.73 -5.12 -20.64
CA THR A 377 -25.52 -6.19 -21.63
C THR A 377 -25.28 -5.61 -23.02
N ASP A 378 -26.13 -4.68 -23.47
CA ASP A 378 -25.96 -4.03 -24.78
C ASP A 378 -24.68 -3.20 -24.85
N TYR A 379 -24.30 -2.54 -23.75
CA TYR A 379 -23.01 -1.86 -23.66
C TYR A 379 -21.83 -2.82 -23.80
N GLN A 380 -21.85 -3.97 -23.12
CA GLN A 380 -20.81 -5.00 -23.27
C GLN A 380 -20.76 -5.60 -24.68
N LEU A 381 -21.92 -5.84 -25.31
CA LEU A 381 -22.01 -6.29 -26.69
C LEU A 381 -21.43 -5.27 -27.67
N TYR A 382 -21.70 -3.97 -27.44
CA TYR A 382 -21.09 -2.89 -28.21
C TYR A 382 -19.56 -2.93 -28.12
N LEU A 383 -19.00 -3.02 -26.90
CA LEU A 383 -17.55 -3.10 -26.69
C LEU A 383 -16.94 -4.30 -27.44
N GLN A 384 -17.58 -5.47 -27.34
CA GLN A 384 -17.15 -6.69 -28.02
C GLN A 384 -17.19 -6.54 -29.55
N LYS A 385 -18.29 -6.01 -30.10
CA LYS A 385 -18.48 -5.83 -31.55
C LYS A 385 -17.47 -4.84 -32.14
N GLU A 386 -17.21 -3.75 -31.43
CA GLU A 386 -16.24 -2.72 -31.83
C GLU A 386 -14.78 -3.10 -31.51
N GLN A 387 -14.56 -4.29 -30.92
CA GLN A 387 -13.26 -4.79 -30.48
C GLN A 387 -12.49 -3.76 -29.63
N CYS A 388 -13.23 -3.10 -28.74
CA CYS A 388 -12.71 -2.05 -27.87
C CYS A 388 -13.00 -2.38 -26.41
N ILE A 389 -12.32 -1.65 -25.52
CA ILE A 389 -12.47 -1.78 -24.08
C ILE A 389 -12.78 -0.43 -23.44
N ASP A 390 -13.33 -0.43 -22.24
CA ASP A 390 -13.44 0.77 -21.41
C ASP A 390 -12.35 0.84 -20.32
N PHE A 391 -12.45 1.85 -19.44
CA PHE A 391 -11.46 2.06 -18.38
C PHE A 391 -11.45 0.96 -17.32
N ASP A 392 -12.61 0.36 -17.02
CA ASP A 392 -12.68 -0.73 -16.04
C ASP A 392 -12.11 -2.02 -16.64
N ASP A 393 -12.39 -2.28 -17.92
CA ASP A 393 -11.85 -3.43 -18.66
C ASP A 393 -10.32 -3.43 -18.73
N MET A 394 -9.70 -2.25 -18.82
CA MET A 394 -8.24 -2.11 -18.76
C MET A 394 -7.66 -2.71 -17.48
N ILE A 395 -8.38 -2.62 -16.37
CA ILE A 395 -7.93 -3.12 -15.06
C ILE A 395 -8.39 -4.56 -14.84
N THR A 396 -9.66 -4.90 -15.10
CA THR A 396 -10.19 -6.26 -14.89
C THR A 396 -9.48 -7.28 -15.76
N ARG A 397 -9.27 -7.01 -17.06
CA ARG A 397 -8.52 -7.91 -17.95
C ARG A 397 -7.06 -8.04 -17.53
N ALA A 398 -6.42 -6.94 -17.11
CA ALA A 398 -5.06 -7.00 -16.58
C ALA A 398 -4.98 -7.90 -15.33
N ILE A 399 -5.96 -7.82 -14.42
CA ILE A 399 -6.04 -8.71 -13.26
C ILE A 399 -6.15 -10.18 -13.71
N GLU A 400 -7.00 -10.49 -14.69
CA GLU A 400 -7.18 -11.84 -15.22
C GLU A 400 -5.90 -12.39 -15.86
N LEU A 401 -5.19 -11.59 -16.67
CA LEU A 401 -3.91 -11.95 -17.29
C LEU A 401 -2.81 -12.21 -16.25
N VAL A 402 -2.77 -11.40 -15.18
CA VAL A 402 -1.82 -11.57 -14.07
C VAL A 402 -2.13 -12.84 -13.27
N ARG A 403 -3.42 -13.08 -12.93
CA ARG A 403 -3.86 -14.24 -12.15
C ARG A 403 -3.72 -15.57 -12.90
N SER A 404 -4.00 -15.56 -14.21
CA SER A 404 -3.82 -16.74 -15.07
C SER A 404 -2.34 -17.05 -15.35
N GLY A 405 -1.44 -16.11 -15.05
CA GLY A 405 0.00 -16.25 -15.29
C GLY A 405 0.44 -15.97 -16.73
N GLN A 406 -0.48 -15.52 -17.60
CA GLN A 406 -0.19 -15.07 -18.97
C GLN A 406 0.64 -13.77 -18.97
N PHE A 407 0.55 -12.97 -17.92
CA PHE A 407 1.47 -11.88 -17.66
C PHE A 407 2.41 -12.26 -16.51
N LYS A 408 3.72 -12.13 -16.71
CA LYS A 408 4.73 -12.26 -15.64
C LYS A 408 5.26 -10.88 -15.32
N SER A 409 5.02 -10.42 -14.10
CA SER A 409 5.46 -9.12 -13.64
C SER A 409 6.98 -9.07 -13.52
N PRO A 410 7.66 -8.13 -14.21
CA PRO A 410 9.09 -7.89 -14.00
C PRO A 410 9.36 -7.08 -12.72
N TRP A 411 8.32 -6.47 -12.14
CA TRP A 411 8.44 -5.54 -11.03
C TRP A 411 8.47 -6.28 -9.71
N HIS A 412 9.57 -6.14 -8.99
CA HIS A 412 9.77 -6.70 -7.65
C HIS A 412 9.39 -5.70 -6.56
N VAL A 413 9.42 -4.39 -6.84
CA VAL A 413 9.04 -3.35 -5.89
C VAL A 413 8.04 -2.42 -6.56
N ILE A 414 6.85 -2.32 -5.99
CA ILE A 414 5.79 -1.42 -6.45
C ILE A 414 5.66 -0.28 -5.45
N LEU A 415 5.89 0.95 -5.92
CA LEU A 415 5.76 2.20 -5.18
C LEU A 415 4.45 2.86 -5.60
N VAL A 416 3.55 3.19 -4.66
CA VAL A 416 2.25 3.79 -4.98
C VAL A 416 2.06 5.09 -4.23
N ASP A 417 1.82 6.19 -4.95
CA ASP A 417 1.48 7.50 -4.39
C ASP A 417 -0.04 7.69 -4.24
N GLU A 418 -0.45 8.59 -3.35
CA GLU A 418 -1.85 8.93 -3.03
C GLU A 418 -2.72 7.68 -2.76
N PHE A 419 -2.20 6.77 -1.92
CA PHE A 419 -2.82 5.48 -1.66
C PHE A 419 -4.21 5.57 -1.02
N GLN A 420 -4.53 6.69 -0.35
CA GLN A 420 -5.85 6.93 0.24
C GLN A 420 -6.98 7.02 -0.80
N ASP A 421 -6.65 7.28 -2.06
CA ASP A 421 -7.64 7.42 -3.13
C ASP A 421 -7.80 6.13 -3.96
N ILE A 422 -7.09 5.05 -3.61
CA ILE A 422 -7.15 3.80 -4.38
C ILE A 422 -8.54 3.15 -4.32
N SER A 423 -9.05 2.68 -5.46
CA SER A 423 -10.29 1.92 -5.51
C SER A 423 -10.06 0.43 -5.23
N PRO A 424 -11.07 -0.31 -4.77
CA PRO A 424 -10.95 -1.76 -4.54
C PRO A 424 -10.49 -2.54 -5.77
N LEU A 425 -10.88 -2.12 -6.98
CA LEU A 425 -10.45 -2.77 -8.21
C LEU A 425 -8.95 -2.55 -8.48
N ARG A 426 -8.42 -1.34 -8.25
CA ARG A 426 -6.98 -1.05 -8.38
C ARG A 426 -6.17 -1.78 -7.31
N ALA A 427 -6.68 -1.86 -6.08
CA ALA A 427 -6.08 -2.67 -5.03
C ALA A 427 -6.05 -4.17 -5.41
N ALA A 428 -7.08 -4.69 -6.07
CA ALA A 428 -7.10 -6.07 -6.56
C ALA A 428 -6.00 -6.33 -7.62
N LEU A 429 -5.69 -5.37 -8.49
CA LEU A 429 -4.55 -5.45 -9.41
C LEU A 429 -3.21 -5.50 -8.67
N LEU A 430 -3.01 -4.63 -7.67
CA LEU A 430 -1.80 -4.69 -6.83
C LEU A 430 -1.66 -6.07 -6.17
N LYS A 431 -2.73 -6.58 -5.54
CA LYS A 431 -2.72 -7.89 -4.89
C LYS A 431 -2.38 -9.00 -5.89
N ALA A 432 -2.94 -8.96 -7.09
CA ALA A 432 -2.64 -9.95 -8.13
C ALA A 432 -1.15 -9.92 -8.54
N LEU A 433 -0.57 -8.74 -8.72
CA LEU A 433 0.85 -8.59 -9.06
C LEU A 433 1.76 -9.10 -7.93
N LEU A 434 1.47 -8.69 -6.69
CA LEU A 434 2.24 -9.06 -5.51
C LEU A 434 2.15 -10.56 -5.20
N ALA A 435 1.03 -11.21 -5.50
CA ALA A 435 0.83 -12.65 -5.27
C ALA A 435 1.64 -13.55 -6.23
N GLN A 436 2.23 -13.00 -7.29
CA GLN A 436 3.06 -13.81 -8.20
C GLN A 436 4.36 -14.29 -7.56
N ASN A 437 4.87 -13.58 -6.55
CA ASN A 437 6.10 -13.94 -5.86
C ASN A 437 6.16 -13.30 -4.47
N ASP A 438 6.40 -14.10 -3.44
CA ASP A 438 6.53 -13.64 -2.05
C ASP A 438 7.73 -12.69 -1.81
N LYS A 439 8.61 -12.52 -2.83
CA LYS A 439 9.68 -11.51 -2.85
C LYS A 439 9.21 -10.11 -3.22
N TYR A 440 8.00 -9.97 -3.76
CA TYR A 440 7.56 -8.68 -4.25
C TYR A 440 7.09 -7.79 -3.11
N ALA A 441 7.55 -6.54 -3.13
CA ALA A 441 7.30 -5.56 -2.09
C ALA A 441 6.37 -4.44 -2.54
N LEU A 442 5.57 -3.92 -1.61
CA LEU A 442 4.69 -2.77 -1.78
C LEU A 442 5.13 -1.67 -0.81
N PHE A 443 5.38 -0.49 -1.35
CA PHE A 443 5.55 0.72 -0.56
C PHE A 443 4.50 1.74 -1.00
N ALA A 444 3.52 1.95 -0.14
CA ALA A 444 2.42 2.88 -0.34
C ALA A 444 2.69 4.17 0.43
N VAL A 445 2.37 5.32 -0.16
CA VAL A 445 2.36 6.61 0.50
C VAL A 445 0.93 7.14 0.50
N GLY A 446 0.42 7.53 1.67
CA GLY A 446 -0.95 7.98 1.80
C GLY A 446 -1.14 9.06 2.87
N ASP A 447 -2.20 9.85 2.69
CA ASP A 447 -2.70 10.81 3.66
C ASP A 447 -4.23 10.68 3.78
N ASP A 448 -4.69 9.93 4.77
CA ASP A 448 -6.12 9.75 5.06
C ASP A 448 -6.85 11.08 5.25
N TRP A 449 -6.17 12.15 5.71
CA TRP A 449 -6.78 13.48 5.86
C TRP A 449 -7.11 14.14 4.50
N GLN A 450 -6.60 13.61 3.39
CA GLN A 450 -6.85 14.11 2.02
C GLN A 450 -7.68 13.15 1.16
N ALA A 451 -8.27 12.09 1.74
CA ALA A 451 -9.15 11.17 1.03
C ALA A 451 -10.51 11.82 0.68
N ILE A 452 -10.67 12.28 -0.56
CA ILE A 452 -11.84 13.07 -1.00
C ILE A 452 -12.40 12.59 -2.35
N TYR A 453 -12.12 11.34 -2.70
CA TYR A 453 -12.49 10.74 -3.99
C TYR A 453 -13.37 9.50 -3.81
N ARG A 454 -14.17 9.43 -2.73
CA ARG A 454 -15.11 8.31 -2.56
C ARG A 454 -16.15 8.30 -3.68
N PHE A 455 -16.62 9.47 -4.09
CA PHE A 455 -17.56 9.62 -5.20
C PHE A 455 -17.04 9.06 -6.55
N SER A 456 -15.73 8.83 -6.70
CA SER A 456 -15.12 8.18 -7.86
C SER A 456 -14.63 6.74 -7.56
N GLY A 457 -15.06 6.18 -6.43
CA GLY A 457 -14.78 4.80 -6.01
C GLY A 457 -13.53 4.62 -5.13
N GLY A 458 -12.89 5.70 -4.68
CA GLY A 458 -11.78 5.63 -3.73
C GLY A 458 -12.25 5.10 -2.38
N ASP A 459 -11.48 4.18 -1.80
CA ASP A 459 -11.81 3.52 -0.54
C ASP A 459 -10.73 3.81 0.50
N ILE A 460 -11.04 4.70 1.45
CA ILE A 460 -10.10 5.13 2.50
C ILE A 460 -9.65 3.96 3.39
N SER A 461 -10.47 2.89 3.50
CA SER A 461 -10.11 1.69 4.28
C SER A 461 -8.88 1.00 3.74
N MET A 462 -8.58 1.15 2.44
CA MET A 462 -7.34 0.64 1.83
C MET A 462 -6.09 1.22 2.52
N THR A 463 -6.19 2.44 3.06
CA THR A 463 -5.12 3.10 3.83
C THR A 463 -5.27 2.89 5.33
N THR A 464 -6.45 3.10 5.91
CA THR A 464 -6.64 3.00 7.37
C THR A 464 -6.55 1.57 7.89
N HIS A 465 -6.97 0.58 7.09
CA HIS A 465 -6.89 -0.86 7.38
C HIS A 465 -5.87 -1.56 6.46
N PHE A 466 -4.76 -0.90 6.15
CA PHE A 466 -3.75 -1.38 5.20
C PHE A 466 -3.26 -2.81 5.50
N ALA A 467 -3.00 -3.12 6.78
CA ALA A 467 -2.51 -4.44 7.19
C ALA A 467 -3.54 -5.55 6.96
N GLU A 468 -4.84 -5.27 7.12
CA GLU A 468 -5.92 -6.22 6.84
C GLU A 468 -6.02 -6.52 5.34
N HIS A 469 -5.74 -5.52 4.50
CA HIS A 469 -5.82 -5.68 3.05
C HIS A 469 -4.57 -6.28 2.42
N PHE A 470 -3.37 -5.96 2.90
CA PHE A 470 -2.10 -6.30 2.25
C PHE A 470 -1.18 -7.22 3.07
N GLY A 471 -1.56 -7.57 4.29
CA GLY A 471 -0.79 -8.40 5.22
C GLY A 471 0.03 -7.58 6.22
N GLU A 472 0.80 -8.27 7.06
CA GLU A 472 1.68 -7.63 8.06
C GLU A 472 2.56 -6.55 7.41
N ALA A 473 2.49 -5.33 7.95
CA ALA A 473 3.06 -4.15 7.32
C ALA A 473 3.77 -3.24 8.32
N THR A 474 4.84 -2.60 7.87
CA THR A 474 5.51 -1.55 8.62
C THR A 474 4.88 -0.20 8.28
N ILE A 475 4.30 0.45 9.29
CA ILE A 475 3.72 1.79 9.16
C ILE A 475 4.74 2.81 9.68
N GLN A 476 5.11 3.77 8.83
CA GLN A 476 5.98 4.88 9.18
C GLN A 476 5.23 6.19 8.97
N GLN A 477 5.69 7.26 9.61
CA GLN A 477 5.08 8.58 9.48
C GLN A 477 6.14 9.64 9.16
N LEU A 478 5.78 10.58 8.29
CA LEU A 478 6.54 11.82 8.13
C LEU A 478 6.13 12.82 9.21
N ASP A 479 7.13 13.51 9.76
CA ASP A 479 7.03 14.32 10.97
C ASP A 479 7.24 15.82 10.72
N MET A 480 7.52 16.23 9.48
CA MET A 480 7.77 17.63 9.15
C MET A 480 7.08 18.06 7.85
N THR A 481 6.37 19.18 7.89
CA THR A 481 5.82 19.88 6.71
C THR A 481 6.67 21.09 6.34
N PHE A 482 6.73 21.33 5.03
CA PHE A 482 7.46 22.44 4.41
C PHE A 482 6.54 23.46 3.75
N ARG A 483 5.22 23.29 3.88
CA ARG A 483 4.25 24.12 3.14
C ARG A 483 3.84 25.37 3.91
N TYR A 484 3.32 25.22 5.12
CA TYR A 484 2.63 26.26 5.87
C TYR A 484 3.07 26.34 7.34
N PRO A 485 2.84 27.47 8.05
CA PRO A 485 3.25 27.66 9.45
C PRO A 485 2.56 26.70 10.42
N GLN A 486 3.17 26.52 11.60
CA GLN A 486 2.66 25.62 12.65
C GLN A 486 1.21 25.95 13.06
N GLN A 487 0.86 27.23 13.19
CA GLN A 487 -0.51 27.64 13.54
C GLN A 487 -1.57 27.08 12.58
N LEU A 488 -1.33 27.11 11.26
CA LEU A 488 -2.28 26.55 10.29
C LEU A 488 -2.30 25.02 10.32
N LEU A 489 -1.17 24.39 10.62
CA LEU A 489 -1.09 22.95 10.84
C LEU A 489 -1.96 22.53 12.02
N ASP A 490 -1.81 23.21 13.15
CA ASP A 490 -2.51 22.89 14.40
C ASP A 490 -4.02 23.02 14.19
N ILE A 491 -4.50 24.17 13.68
CA ILE A 491 -5.92 24.40 13.41
C ILE A 491 -6.50 23.36 12.44
N ALA A 492 -5.82 23.13 11.31
CA ALA A 492 -6.34 22.23 10.28
C ALA A 492 -6.34 20.76 10.76
N SER A 493 -5.29 20.34 11.46
CA SER A 493 -5.17 18.99 12.00
C SER A 493 -6.18 18.74 13.12
N GLU A 494 -6.34 19.68 14.05
CA GLU A 494 -7.33 19.57 15.13
C GLU A 494 -8.76 19.54 14.58
N PHE A 495 -9.07 20.35 13.55
CA PHE A 495 -10.37 20.31 12.88
C PHE A 495 -10.67 18.96 12.24
N VAL A 496 -9.74 18.38 11.48
CA VAL A 496 -9.98 17.11 10.77
C VAL A 496 -9.98 15.92 11.73
N CYS A 497 -9.15 15.97 12.79
CA CYS A 497 -9.06 14.94 13.83
C CYS A 497 -10.20 14.99 14.86
N GLN A 498 -11.15 15.94 14.76
CA GLN A 498 -12.45 15.80 15.44
C GLN A 498 -13.15 14.49 15.06
N ASN A 499 -12.87 13.97 13.85
CA ASN A 499 -13.20 12.59 13.50
C ASN A 499 -12.17 11.64 14.15
N PRO A 500 -12.55 10.83 15.15
CA PRO A 500 -11.63 9.94 15.87
C PRO A 500 -11.10 8.78 15.01
N ASN A 501 -11.71 8.53 13.84
CA ASN A 501 -11.27 7.49 12.91
C ASN A 501 -10.09 7.93 12.04
N GLN A 502 -9.69 9.21 12.06
CA GLN A 502 -8.50 9.67 11.33
C GLN A 502 -7.23 9.17 12.01
N LEU A 503 -6.24 8.81 11.21
CA LEU A 503 -4.93 8.41 11.71
C LEU A 503 -4.25 9.66 12.29
N MET A 504 -3.92 9.59 13.59
CA MET A 504 -3.22 10.65 14.28
C MET A 504 -1.79 10.76 13.75
N LYS A 505 -1.42 11.94 13.25
CA LYS A 505 -0.08 12.24 12.74
C LYS A 505 0.57 13.30 13.62
N ARG A 506 1.77 13.01 14.12
CA ARG A 506 2.62 14.00 14.81
C ARG A 506 3.47 14.75 13.79
N VAL A 507 3.07 15.96 13.41
CA VAL A 507 3.75 16.74 12.36
C VAL A 507 4.13 18.11 12.91
N ASN A 508 5.34 18.57 12.59
CA ASN A 508 5.83 19.91 12.88
C ASN A 508 6.01 20.70 11.58
N SER A 509 5.98 22.03 11.66
CA SER A 509 6.27 22.91 10.53
C SER A 509 7.70 23.44 10.58
N SER A 510 8.38 23.41 9.43
CA SER A 510 9.65 24.10 9.22
C SER A 510 9.48 25.59 8.89
N LYS A 511 8.25 26.09 8.75
CA LYS A 511 7.95 27.47 8.37
C LYS A 511 7.76 28.34 9.59
N VAL A 512 8.54 29.42 9.65
CA VAL A 512 8.36 30.48 10.65
C VAL A 512 7.16 31.33 10.25
N ALA A 513 6.21 31.50 11.16
CA ALA A 513 5.07 32.39 10.96
C ALA A 513 5.54 33.85 10.92
N THR A 514 5.25 34.55 9.83
CA THR A 514 5.53 35.99 9.68
C THR A 514 4.27 36.84 9.84
N CYS A 515 3.10 36.21 9.89
CA CYS A 515 1.78 36.79 10.02
C CYS A 515 0.84 35.73 10.62
N PRO A 516 -0.36 36.12 11.11
CA PRO A 516 -1.39 35.15 11.48
C PRO A 516 -1.65 34.21 10.30
N ALA A 517 -1.57 32.90 10.52
CA ALA A 517 -1.68 31.95 9.42
C ALA A 517 -3.13 31.78 8.94
N LEU A 518 -4.11 32.17 9.76
CA LEU A 518 -5.52 32.20 9.43
C LEU A 518 -6.14 33.51 9.93
N ILE A 519 -6.94 34.15 9.09
CA ILE A 519 -7.74 35.35 9.43
C ILE A 519 -9.18 35.16 8.98
N ALA A 520 -10.10 35.83 9.67
CA ALA A 520 -11.52 35.86 9.32
C ALA A 520 -11.96 37.30 9.08
N ARG A 521 -12.79 37.51 8.06
CA ARG A 521 -13.37 38.81 7.70
C ARG A 521 -14.85 38.64 7.34
N PRO A 522 -15.71 39.64 7.60
CA PRO A 522 -17.08 39.63 7.08
C PRO A 522 -17.10 39.52 5.55
N ASP A 523 -18.04 38.77 5.01
CA ASP A 523 -18.27 38.64 3.55
C ASP A 523 -19.13 39.80 3.03
N ASP A 524 -18.53 40.98 2.94
CA ASP A 524 -19.14 42.20 2.36
C ASP A 524 -18.71 42.46 0.90
N ASP A 525 -19.34 43.43 0.23
CA ASP A 525 -19.11 43.74 -1.20
C ASP A 525 -17.63 44.01 -1.55
N ASN A 526 -16.82 44.50 -0.60
CA ASN A 526 -15.41 44.83 -0.81
C ASN A 526 -14.45 43.84 -0.13
N ALA A 527 -14.97 42.78 0.49
CA ALA A 527 -14.19 41.86 1.31
C ALA A 527 -13.06 41.18 0.51
N LEU A 528 -13.34 40.78 -0.74
CA LEU A 528 -12.34 40.19 -1.63
C LEU A 528 -11.17 41.14 -1.92
N SER A 529 -11.46 42.38 -2.32
CA SER A 529 -10.41 43.37 -2.60
C SER A 529 -9.62 43.70 -1.34
N THR A 530 -10.31 43.89 -0.22
CA THR A 530 -9.70 44.23 1.08
C THR A 530 -8.81 43.10 1.59
N ALA A 531 -9.21 41.84 1.42
CA ALA A 531 -8.39 40.69 1.77
C ALA A 531 -7.11 40.62 0.93
N ILE A 532 -7.21 40.88 -0.38
CA ILE A 532 -6.04 40.90 -1.28
C ILE A 532 -5.12 42.09 -0.96
N ASP A 533 -5.67 43.29 -0.71
CA ASP A 533 -4.88 44.45 -0.25
C ASP A 533 -4.09 44.07 1.02
N GLY A 534 -4.74 43.44 2.00
CA GLY A 534 -4.07 42.96 3.21
C GLY A 534 -2.95 41.95 2.94
N PHE A 535 -3.09 41.07 1.96
CA PHE A 535 -2.00 40.17 1.55
C PHE A 535 -0.86 40.93 0.84
N MET A 536 -1.17 41.96 0.05
CA MET A 536 -0.16 42.78 -0.63
C MET A 536 0.67 43.59 0.37
N ASP A 537 0.12 43.95 1.52
CA ASP A 537 0.85 44.62 2.60
C ASP A 537 1.86 43.69 3.30
N LEU A 538 1.61 42.37 3.28
CA LEU A 538 2.48 41.37 3.91
C LEU A 538 3.73 41.01 3.09
N THR A 539 3.79 41.38 1.82
CA THR A 539 4.92 41.04 0.93
C THR A 539 5.13 42.10 -0.12
N ALA A 540 6.39 42.48 -0.38
CA ALA A 540 6.76 43.36 -1.49
C ALA A 540 7.04 42.59 -2.81
N GLU A 541 7.20 41.27 -2.72
CA GLU A 541 7.46 40.40 -3.89
C GLU A 541 6.18 40.01 -4.63
N PRO A 542 6.25 39.59 -5.90
CA PRO A 542 5.14 38.94 -6.59
C PRO A 542 4.69 37.68 -5.83
N CYS A 543 3.38 37.46 -5.77
CA CYS A 543 2.82 36.31 -5.04
C CYS A 543 1.64 35.68 -5.77
N THR A 544 1.24 34.52 -5.28
CA THR A 544 0.08 33.77 -5.78
C THR A 544 -1.09 33.84 -4.79
N VAL A 545 -2.28 34.15 -5.29
CA VAL A 545 -3.52 34.21 -4.51
C VAL A 545 -4.53 33.25 -5.12
N LEU A 546 -5.00 32.31 -4.31
CA LEU A 546 -5.98 31.32 -4.74
C LEU A 546 -7.33 31.54 -4.06
N LEU A 547 -8.35 31.81 -4.88
CA LEU A 547 -9.74 31.93 -4.44
C LEU A 547 -10.37 30.53 -4.45
N LEU A 548 -10.96 30.13 -3.34
CA LEU A 548 -11.43 28.78 -3.09
C LEU A 548 -12.90 28.81 -2.70
N ALA A 549 -13.71 27.94 -3.30
CA ALA A 549 -15.09 27.73 -2.87
C ALA A 549 -15.48 26.26 -2.93
N ARG A 550 -16.50 25.85 -2.15
CA ARG A 550 -17.01 24.48 -2.21
C ARG A 550 -17.64 24.15 -3.57
N ASN A 551 -18.35 25.11 -4.16
CA ASN A 551 -19.11 24.96 -5.41
C ASN A 551 -18.81 26.10 -6.38
N HIS A 552 -18.85 25.80 -7.69
CA HIS A 552 -18.55 26.77 -8.75
C HIS A 552 -19.40 28.05 -8.68
N LYS A 553 -20.64 27.96 -8.21
CA LYS A 553 -21.56 29.11 -8.09
C LYS A 553 -21.07 30.23 -7.17
N TYR A 554 -20.12 29.94 -6.26
CA TYR A 554 -19.52 30.92 -5.35
C TYR A 554 -18.15 31.41 -5.82
N LEU A 555 -17.63 30.88 -6.93
CA LEU A 555 -16.40 31.40 -7.50
C LEU A 555 -16.69 32.69 -8.27
N PRO A 556 -15.77 33.68 -8.25
CA PRO A 556 -15.96 34.90 -9.01
C PRO A 556 -16.02 34.63 -10.52
N SER A 557 -16.79 35.45 -11.24
CA SER A 557 -16.84 35.39 -12.70
C SER A 557 -15.48 35.75 -13.32
N GLU A 558 -15.26 35.38 -14.58
CA GLU A 558 -14.04 35.72 -15.31
C GLU A 558 -13.82 37.24 -15.39
N GLU A 559 -14.89 38.02 -15.49
CA GLU A 559 -14.83 39.49 -15.48
C GLU A 559 -14.28 40.03 -14.16
N VAL A 560 -14.75 39.49 -13.02
CA VAL A 560 -14.26 39.86 -11.69
C VAL A 560 -12.80 39.45 -11.52
N LEU A 561 -12.42 38.24 -11.94
CA LEU A 561 -11.03 37.79 -11.90
C LEU A 561 -10.10 38.67 -12.74
N ALA A 562 -10.55 39.07 -13.93
CA ALA A 562 -9.81 39.97 -14.80
C ALA A 562 -9.66 41.37 -14.18
N ALA A 563 -10.71 41.90 -13.55
CA ALA A 563 -10.67 43.17 -12.84
C ALA A 563 -9.69 43.14 -11.66
N LEU A 564 -9.76 42.09 -10.83
CA LEU A 564 -8.83 41.88 -9.72
C LEU A 564 -7.38 41.75 -10.22
N SER A 565 -7.15 40.98 -11.29
CA SER A 565 -5.80 40.80 -11.84
C SER A 565 -5.21 42.09 -12.41
N ARG A 566 -6.04 42.99 -12.97
CA ARG A 566 -5.60 44.33 -13.42
C ARG A 566 -5.27 45.26 -12.26
N ARG A 567 -6.06 45.20 -11.17
CA ARG A 567 -5.82 46.01 -9.97
C ARG A 567 -4.57 45.54 -9.23
N PHE A 568 -4.41 44.24 -9.06
CA PHE A 568 -3.35 43.62 -8.28
C PHE A 568 -2.27 43.01 -9.18
N VAL A 569 -1.53 43.87 -9.89
CA VAL A 569 -0.52 43.43 -10.89
C VAL A 569 0.61 42.56 -10.31
N ARG A 570 0.82 42.62 -8.99
CA ARG A 570 1.82 41.81 -8.26
C ARG A 570 1.27 40.45 -7.81
N ALA A 571 -0.04 40.23 -7.89
CA ALA A 571 -0.69 39.00 -7.48
C ALA A 571 -1.15 38.21 -8.70
N ARG A 572 -0.71 36.95 -8.81
CA ARG A 572 -1.33 36.01 -9.74
C ARG A 572 -2.56 35.41 -9.07
N ILE A 573 -3.74 35.84 -9.50
CA ILE A 573 -5.01 35.44 -8.92
C ILE A 573 -5.64 34.32 -9.75
N THR A 574 -6.00 33.21 -9.10
CA THR A 574 -6.73 32.11 -9.72
C THR A 574 -7.89 31.68 -8.82
N ALA A 575 -8.88 31.00 -9.40
CA ALA A 575 -10.04 30.49 -8.67
C ALA A 575 -10.23 28.99 -8.92
N LEU A 576 -10.41 28.21 -7.86
CA LEU A 576 -10.64 26.76 -7.94
C LEU A 576 -11.68 26.32 -6.92
N THR A 577 -12.39 25.23 -7.21
CA THR A 577 -13.18 24.56 -6.18
C THR A 577 -12.27 23.89 -5.16
N PHE A 578 -12.79 23.57 -3.97
CA PHE A 578 -12.02 22.82 -2.96
C PHE A 578 -11.46 21.50 -3.52
N HIS A 579 -12.26 20.79 -4.33
CA HIS A 579 -11.82 19.57 -5.03
C HIS A 579 -10.71 19.86 -6.05
N GLY A 580 -10.91 20.88 -6.90
CA GLY A 580 -9.95 21.27 -7.93
C GLY A 580 -8.62 21.79 -7.38
N ALA A 581 -8.61 22.24 -6.12
CA ALA A 581 -7.41 22.71 -5.44
C ALA A 581 -6.53 21.59 -4.86
N LYS A 582 -7.00 20.34 -4.82
CA LYS A 582 -6.18 19.20 -4.35
C LYS A 582 -4.90 19.10 -5.19
N GLY A 583 -3.77 18.93 -4.49
CA GLY A 583 -2.44 18.93 -5.09
C GLY A 583 -1.89 20.31 -5.52
N LYS A 584 -2.71 21.38 -5.52
CA LYS A 584 -2.25 22.76 -5.80
C LYS A 584 -1.84 23.46 -4.50
N GLU A 585 -1.15 24.59 -4.63
CA GLU A 585 -0.77 25.47 -3.52
C GLU A 585 -0.63 26.92 -4.00
N ALA A 586 -0.78 27.87 -3.08
CA ALA A 586 -0.58 29.30 -3.32
C ALA A 586 0.00 29.97 -2.07
N ASP A 587 0.62 31.14 -2.23
CA ASP A 587 1.16 31.89 -1.10
C ASP A 587 0.03 32.30 -0.14
N PHE A 588 -1.08 32.77 -0.71
CA PHE A 588 -2.28 33.15 0.02
C PHE A 588 -3.53 32.47 -0.54
N CYS A 589 -4.50 32.21 0.32
CA CYS A 589 -5.81 31.67 -0.09
C CYS A 589 -6.95 32.49 0.50
N ILE A 590 -8.04 32.64 -0.26
CA ILE A 590 -9.30 33.23 0.22
C ILE A 590 -10.41 32.21 0.03
N MET A 591 -11.15 31.90 1.09
CA MET A 591 -12.26 30.95 1.04
C MET A 591 -13.59 31.70 0.97
N LEU A 592 -14.43 31.30 0.02
CA LEU A 592 -15.67 31.97 -0.40
C LEU A 592 -16.89 31.09 -0.19
N GLY A 593 -18.06 31.73 -0.01
CA GLY A 593 -19.35 31.06 0.03
C GLY A 593 -19.48 30.09 1.20
N LEU A 594 -19.06 30.52 2.39
CA LEU A 594 -18.94 29.70 3.60
C LEU A 594 -20.23 29.64 4.43
N HIS A 595 -21.37 29.53 3.75
CA HIS A 595 -22.71 29.50 4.35
C HIS A 595 -23.05 28.13 4.95
N ARG A 596 -23.99 28.13 5.92
CA ARG A 596 -24.53 26.91 6.55
C ARG A 596 -25.08 25.87 5.57
N ASN A 597 -25.64 26.32 4.44
CA ASN A 597 -26.23 25.43 3.43
C ASN A 597 -25.29 25.10 2.26
N SER A 598 -24.07 25.65 2.25
CA SER A 598 -23.07 25.38 1.19
C SER A 598 -21.91 24.51 1.65
N LEU A 599 -21.58 24.54 2.95
CA LEU A 599 -20.50 23.78 3.57
C LEU A 599 -20.97 23.26 4.94
N PRO A 600 -21.02 21.94 5.18
CA PRO A 600 -20.80 20.85 4.24
C PRO A 600 -21.87 20.80 3.13
N ALA A 601 -21.47 20.37 1.92
CA ALA A 601 -22.41 20.13 0.85
C ALA A 601 -23.13 18.79 1.07
N ARG A 602 -24.46 18.80 1.21
CA ARG A 602 -25.26 17.57 1.25
C ARG A 602 -25.31 16.95 -0.14
N GLN A 603 -24.52 15.91 -0.40
CA GLN A 603 -24.60 15.16 -1.65
C GLN A 603 -25.93 14.38 -1.71
N GLN A 604 -26.66 14.54 -2.81
CA GLN A 604 -27.84 13.74 -3.16
C GLN A 604 -27.45 12.78 -4.29
N SER A 605 -26.62 11.79 -4.01
CA SER A 605 -26.43 10.66 -4.92
C SER A 605 -27.69 9.79 -4.90
N ALA A 606 -27.98 9.10 -6.01
CA ALA A 606 -29.05 8.11 -6.01
C ALA A 606 -28.70 6.95 -5.06
N ALA A 607 -29.69 6.39 -4.35
CA ALA A 607 -29.47 5.33 -3.36
C ALA A 607 -28.70 4.12 -3.92
N ILE A 608 -28.96 3.76 -5.19
CA ILE A 608 -28.23 2.69 -5.89
C ILE A 608 -26.74 3.01 -6.09
N ILE A 609 -26.41 4.27 -6.40
CA ILE A 609 -25.01 4.68 -6.57
C ILE A 609 -24.30 4.61 -5.23
N GLU A 610 -24.92 5.10 -4.15
CA GLU A 610 -24.35 4.98 -2.80
C GLU A 610 -24.13 3.53 -2.38
N ALA A 611 -25.03 2.62 -2.74
CA ALA A 611 -24.88 1.19 -2.44
C ALA A 611 -23.76 0.52 -3.25
N LEU A 612 -23.37 1.08 -4.40
CA LEU A 612 -22.26 0.60 -5.24
C LEU A 612 -20.91 1.20 -4.85
N LEU A 613 -20.90 2.38 -4.23
CA LEU A 613 -19.69 3.02 -3.72
C LEU A 613 -19.12 2.28 -2.49
N PRO A 614 -17.84 2.51 -2.15
CA PRO A 614 -17.29 2.07 -0.87
C PRO A 614 -18.14 2.57 0.31
N GLU A 615 -18.11 1.84 1.43
CA GLU A 615 -18.91 2.19 2.61
C GLU A 615 -18.58 3.61 3.09
N ALA A 616 -19.61 4.41 3.34
CA ALA A 616 -19.43 5.75 3.90
C ALA A 616 -19.00 5.63 5.37
N GLU A 617 -18.13 6.53 5.81
CA GLU A 617 -17.74 6.57 7.21
C GLU A 617 -18.91 6.97 8.11
N SER A 618 -18.94 6.42 9.32
CA SER A 618 -19.97 6.68 10.32
C SER A 618 -19.93 8.09 10.90
N PHE A 619 -18.80 8.79 10.77
CA PHE A 619 -18.64 10.13 11.33
C PHE A 619 -19.31 11.19 10.44
N LEU A 620 -20.03 12.11 11.08
CA LEU A 620 -20.82 13.13 10.38
C LEU A 620 -19.94 13.99 9.46
N ASP A 621 -20.33 14.04 8.18
CA ASP A 621 -19.68 14.82 7.12
C ASP A 621 -18.17 14.54 6.98
N ALA A 622 -17.72 13.30 7.25
CA ALA A 622 -16.30 12.92 7.28
C ALA A 622 -15.52 13.34 6.02
N GLU A 623 -16.05 13.08 4.83
CA GLU A 623 -15.40 13.45 3.56
C GLU A 623 -15.38 14.96 3.34
N GLU A 624 -16.46 15.67 3.67
CA GLU A 624 -16.52 17.14 3.55
C GLU A 624 -15.57 17.82 4.55
N ARG A 625 -15.33 17.23 5.73
CA ARG A 625 -14.30 17.71 6.67
C ARG A 625 -12.90 17.58 6.09
N ARG A 626 -12.58 16.45 5.46
CA ARG A 626 -11.30 16.28 4.74
C ARG A 626 -11.17 17.22 3.57
N LEU A 627 -12.26 17.48 2.84
CA LEU A 627 -12.29 18.45 1.76
C LEU A 627 -12.01 19.87 2.27
N PHE A 628 -12.58 20.25 3.42
CA PHE A 628 -12.29 21.53 4.06
C PHE A 628 -10.84 21.61 4.56
N TYR A 629 -10.31 20.53 5.16
CA TYR A 629 -8.88 20.41 5.49
C TYR A 629 -7.98 20.60 4.26
N VAL A 630 -8.34 19.98 3.12
CA VAL A 630 -7.64 20.19 1.85
C VAL A 630 -7.65 21.67 1.51
N ALA A 631 -8.79 22.36 1.55
CA ALA A 631 -8.88 23.79 1.23
C ALA A 631 -8.02 24.67 2.16
N LEU A 632 -8.07 24.46 3.49
CA LEU A 632 -7.26 25.18 4.47
C LEU A 632 -5.76 25.04 4.19
N THR A 633 -5.31 23.83 3.84
CA THR A 633 -3.90 23.48 3.69
C THR A 633 -3.30 23.80 2.30
N ARG A 634 -3.98 24.64 1.51
CA ARG A 634 -3.47 25.12 0.20
C ARG A 634 -2.61 26.38 0.33
N ALA A 635 -2.84 27.19 1.37
CA ALA A 635 -2.06 28.40 1.64
C ALA A 635 -0.66 28.03 2.16
N ARG A 636 0.37 28.76 1.73
CA ARG A 636 1.74 28.64 2.27
C ARG A 636 2.03 29.67 3.36
N LYS A 637 1.36 30.82 3.33
CA LYS A 637 1.56 31.93 4.28
C LYS A 637 0.31 32.19 5.13
N GLN A 638 -0.81 32.56 4.50
CA GLN A 638 -2.03 32.93 5.22
C GLN A 638 -3.29 32.52 4.44
N VAL A 639 -4.31 32.05 5.15
CA VAL A 639 -5.66 31.83 4.63
C VAL A 639 -6.64 32.86 5.21
N CYS A 640 -7.49 33.43 4.36
CA CYS A 640 -8.57 34.33 4.75
C CYS A 640 -9.92 33.65 4.55
N LEU A 641 -10.72 33.58 5.60
CA LEU A 641 -12.12 33.11 5.55
C LEU A 641 -13.02 34.34 5.37
N LEU A 642 -13.80 34.39 4.28
CA LEU A 642 -14.89 35.36 4.15
C LEU A 642 -16.14 34.75 4.80
N VAL A 643 -16.48 35.28 5.97
CA VAL A 643 -17.50 34.75 6.87
C VAL A 643 -18.82 35.46 6.58
N PRO A 644 -19.84 34.76 6.06
CA PRO A 644 -21.15 35.33 5.85
C PRO A 644 -21.93 35.48 7.17
N ASP A 645 -23.07 36.17 7.13
CA ASP A 645 -23.97 36.35 8.28
C ASP A 645 -24.53 35.02 8.81
N ASP A 646 -24.64 33.98 7.96
CA ASP A 646 -25.08 32.63 8.29
C ASP A 646 -23.92 31.61 8.17
N PRO A 647 -22.91 31.67 9.04
CA PRO A 647 -21.70 30.88 8.88
C PRO A 647 -21.95 29.38 8.93
N SER A 648 -21.14 28.66 8.16
CA SER A 648 -21.07 27.20 8.22
C SER A 648 -20.62 26.71 9.60
N PRO A 649 -21.15 25.57 10.08
CA PRO A 649 -20.69 24.95 11.32
C PRO A 649 -19.19 24.60 11.29
N PHE A 650 -18.59 24.41 10.12
CA PHE A 650 -17.14 24.19 9.99
C PHE A 650 -16.36 25.46 10.30
N ILE A 651 -16.91 26.63 9.96
CA ILE A 651 -16.30 27.92 10.26
C ILE A 651 -16.42 28.22 11.75
N GLU A 652 -17.60 28.03 12.33
CA GLU A 652 -17.80 28.19 13.79
C GLU A 652 -16.79 27.35 14.60
N GLN A 653 -16.61 26.07 14.21
CA GLN A 653 -15.61 25.19 14.83
C GLN A 653 -14.18 25.72 14.63
N THR A 654 -13.83 26.12 13.41
CA THR A 654 -12.47 26.60 13.09
C THR A 654 -12.12 27.89 13.83
N LEU A 655 -13.07 28.81 13.97
CA LEU A 655 -12.87 30.06 14.71
C LEU A 655 -12.70 29.80 16.21
N THR A 656 -13.40 28.81 16.76
CA THR A 656 -13.23 28.41 18.18
C THR A 656 -11.83 27.87 18.47
N LEU A 657 -11.14 27.32 17.46
CA LEU A 657 -9.75 26.84 17.58
C LEU A 657 -8.70 27.96 17.48
N LEU A 658 -9.12 29.19 17.15
CA LEU A 658 -8.22 30.37 17.13
C LEU A 658 -8.11 31.05 18.49
N ASP A 659 -9.16 30.95 19.31
CA ASP A 659 -9.28 31.53 20.65
C ASP A 659 -8.58 30.65 21.69
#